data_AF-A0AA35LF90-F1
#
_entry.id   AF-A0AA35LF90-F1
#
_cell.length_a   1.000
_cell.length_b   1.000
_cell.length_c   1.000
_cell.angle_alpha   90.00
_cell.angle_beta   90.00
_cell.angle_gamma   90.00
#
_symmetry.space_group_name_H-M   'P 1'
#
loop_
_entity.id
_entity.type
_entity.pdbx_description
1 polymer ?
#
loop_
_entity_poly.entity_id
_entity_poly.type
_entity_poly.pdbx_seq_one_letter_code
_entity_poly.pdbx_strand_id
1 'polypeptide(L)'
;MSGILGKMRKLGSSDLEDSESMDDHLEGEESGAGTPGCNRSTKHSIFPKRARFGIGDGDKDTAPMDSFYQMDHMVSSPILKFSLSLERGRCGNHSPKLLHRGARRGASMGVRPEKSFRIYDRRRLFDAVAQGDPSELDDLLTYLLETLKNLTDEEFKEPDTGKTCLLKAMLNLHNGRNDTIPLLLEIAEKTDNLKEFVNAEYTDSYYKGQTALHIAIERRNMYLVDLLVRNGADVHAKAHGEFFQKISGRPGFYFGELPLSLAACTNQLNIVKYLLDNPYHPANIATQDSIGNTVLHALVEIADNTEDNTKFVTKMYNDILILGARLNPTLKLEDIANRRGLTPLTLAAKTGKIQVFAYILRREIKEPECRHLSRKFTEWAYGPVHSSLYDLSSIDTCEKNSVLEIIAYSSETPNRHEMLLVEPLNQLLQDKWDRFVKHLFYFNFFIYAAHIVILTVAAYYRPTKKHGEPPFAFNYTTNEYFRVTGEILSVLGGAYFFFRGIKYFKQRQPSLKAIFTNSYSELLFFIHSVLILGSAILYFSKQELYVILMVFALALGWTNLLYYTRGFQQMGIYSVMLEKMMLRDLCRFIVVYLLFHLGFSTAVVTLIEEDDELLAQNQTHSTCQSKCRPSYNNFYSTCLELFKFTIGMGDLEFTDSYHFRSVFTILLVTYVIVTYILLLNMLIALMGETVNKISQESKSIWKLQRAITILNIENSYWNCIVNSFRSGKQVLVGTTPDGKNDYRWCFRVDEVNWSTWNTNLGIINEDPGGYSEELKRNLSFSFKYGRVSGKNWKTLVPIRRDGKREGSLKPISEDGTDSEEQGPRKKSLPNPVL
;
A
#
# COMPACT_ATOMS: atom_id res chain seq x y z
N MET A 1 28.84 44.95 -24.50
CA MET A 1 27.47 44.85 -23.93
C MET A 1 27.47 43.86 -22.75
N SER A 2 27.97 44.29 -21.59
CA SER A 2 28.14 43.47 -20.38
C SER A 2 27.75 44.23 -19.10
N GLY A 3 26.87 45.22 -19.20
CA GLY A 3 26.57 46.17 -18.10
C GLY A 3 25.10 46.30 -17.71
N ILE A 4 24.18 45.53 -18.30
CA ILE A 4 22.73 45.74 -18.11
C ILE A 4 22.00 44.54 -17.47
N LEU A 5 22.61 43.36 -17.36
CA LEU A 5 22.00 42.22 -16.66
C LEU A 5 22.19 42.20 -15.13
N GLY A 6 22.91 43.18 -14.56
CA GLY A 6 23.26 43.20 -13.13
C GLY A 6 22.25 43.88 -12.19
N LYS A 7 21.13 44.43 -12.69
CA LYS A 7 20.23 45.28 -11.89
C LYS A 7 18.77 44.81 -11.75
N MET A 8 18.42 43.60 -12.19
CA MET A 8 17.08 43.00 -12.01
C MET A 8 17.07 41.80 -11.04
N ARG A 9 18.02 41.72 -10.10
CA ARG A 9 18.10 40.63 -9.10
C ARG A 9 17.86 41.05 -7.65
N LYS A 10 17.19 42.19 -7.44
CA LYS A 10 16.76 42.67 -6.11
C LYS A 10 15.39 43.35 -6.22
N LEU A 11 14.33 42.54 -6.25
CA LEU A 11 13.03 42.83 -5.64
C LEU A 11 12.18 41.56 -5.78
N GLY A 12 11.77 40.95 -4.67
CA GLY A 12 10.91 39.77 -4.66
C GLY A 12 11.44 38.61 -3.79
N SER A 13 11.68 38.87 -2.51
CA SER A 13 11.62 37.81 -1.49
C SER A 13 10.74 38.31 -0.34
N SER A 14 9.58 37.69 -0.19
CA SER A 14 8.91 37.56 1.10
C SER A 14 7.92 36.43 0.94
N ASP A 15 8.20 35.38 1.70
CA ASP A 15 7.43 34.16 1.88
C ASP A 15 5.97 34.46 2.22
N LEU A 16 5.05 33.60 1.77
CA LEU A 16 3.85 33.20 2.51
C LEU A 16 3.31 31.91 1.90
N GLU A 17 3.08 30.97 2.80
CA GLU A 17 2.41 29.68 2.64
C GLU A 17 0.92 29.86 2.29
N ASP A 18 0.28 28.70 2.11
CA ASP A 18 -1.16 28.42 2.05
C ASP A 18 -1.63 28.02 0.65
N SER A 19 -1.91 26.73 0.38
CA SER A 19 -3.13 26.02 0.79
C SER A 19 -4.39 26.83 0.47
N GLU A 20 -5.13 26.44 -0.56
CA GLU A 20 -6.39 25.70 -0.40
C GLU A 20 -7.15 25.56 -1.72
N SER A 21 -7.89 24.46 -1.77
CA SER A 21 -9.08 24.20 -2.58
C SER A 21 -10.08 25.37 -2.57
N MET A 22 -10.62 25.71 -3.73
CA MET A 22 -11.83 26.52 -3.85
C MET A 22 -13.00 25.62 -4.28
N ASP A 23 -13.96 25.48 -3.36
CA ASP A 23 -15.37 25.31 -3.68
C ASP A 23 -16.00 26.71 -3.83
N ASP A 24 -16.92 26.82 -4.77
CA ASP A 24 -17.75 27.99 -5.06
C ASP A 24 -18.76 28.26 -3.94
N HIS A 25 -18.98 29.53 -3.58
CA HIS A 25 -20.34 30.05 -3.35
C HIS A 25 -20.41 31.58 -3.48
N LEU A 26 -21.44 32.01 -4.22
CA LEU A 26 -21.83 33.39 -4.51
C LEU A 26 -22.32 34.17 -3.28
N GLU A 27 -21.99 35.46 -3.30
CA GLU A 27 -22.41 36.53 -2.38
C GLU A 27 -23.91 36.87 -2.49
N GLY A 28 -24.45 37.38 -1.38
CA GLY A 28 -25.70 38.15 -1.31
C GLY A 28 -25.58 39.21 -0.21
N GLU A 29 -25.74 40.48 -0.62
CA GLU A 29 -25.43 41.73 0.10
C GLU A 29 -26.25 42.02 1.37
N GLU A 30 -25.65 42.82 2.27
CA GLU A 30 -26.30 43.52 3.39
C GLU A 30 -26.89 44.89 3.00
N SER A 31 -27.97 45.29 3.67
CA SER A 31 -28.27 46.61 4.30
C SER A 31 -29.78 46.90 4.30
N GLY A 32 -30.44 47.47 5.32
CA GLY A 32 -30.03 47.94 6.64
C GLY A 32 -31.22 48.51 7.43
N ALA A 33 -30.89 49.25 8.50
CA ALA A 33 -31.69 50.23 9.27
C ALA A 33 -32.55 49.76 10.47
N GLY A 34 -32.28 50.37 11.64
CA GLY A 34 -33.30 50.66 12.67
C GLY A 34 -32.99 50.36 14.15
N THR A 35 -32.24 51.22 14.84
CA THR A 35 -32.17 51.40 16.33
C THR A 35 -33.49 51.95 16.93
N PRO A 36 -33.67 52.14 18.27
CA PRO A 36 -33.03 51.58 19.49
C PRO A 36 -34.03 51.21 20.65
N GLY A 37 -33.57 50.59 21.76
CA GLY A 37 -34.41 50.44 22.96
C GLY A 37 -33.81 49.75 24.22
N CYS A 38 -33.01 50.49 24.99
CA CYS A 38 -32.86 50.54 26.47
C CYS A 38 -32.75 49.29 27.40
N ASN A 39 -31.56 49.19 28.05
CA ASN A 39 -31.23 48.92 29.46
C ASN A 39 -31.76 47.68 30.24
N ARG A 40 -30.84 46.79 30.63
CA ARG A 40 -30.31 46.70 32.03
C ARG A 40 -29.14 45.70 32.17
N SER A 41 -28.26 46.06 33.08
CA SER A 41 -26.97 45.46 33.48
C SER A 41 -27.03 44.06 34.11
N THR A 42 -26.02 43.21 33.86
CA THR A 42 -25.00 42.77 34.85
C THR A 42 -23.93 41.87 34.20
N LYS A 43 -22.70 41.97 34.71
CA LYS A 43 -21.48 41.27 34.28
C LYS A 43 -21.57 39.75 34.47
N HIS A 44 -21.05 38.96 33.52
CA HIS A 44 -20.26 37.75 33.79
C HIS A 44 -19.33 37.40 32.62
N SER A 45 -18.09 37.13 32.97
CA SER A 45 -17.01 36.52 32.18
C SER A 45 -17.35 35.10 31.74
N ILE A 46 -16.98 34.67 30.52
CA ILE A 46 -16.46 33.33 30.16
C ILE A 46 -15.93 33.31 28.71
N PHE A 47 -14.80 32.63 28.55
CA PHE A 47 -13.97 32.33 27.38
C PHE A 47 -14.67 31.48 26.28
N PRO A 48 -14.07 31.33 25.07
CA PRO A 48 -14.79 31.28 23.80
C PRO A 48 -15.25 29.88 23.36
N LYS A 49 -16.32 29.90 22.54
CA LYS A 49 -16.94 28.76 21.86
C LYS A 49 -15.97 28.15 20.82
N ARG A 50 -15.76 26.83 20.92
CA ARG A 50 -15.03 26.00 19.94
C ARG A 50 -15.97 25.60 18.80
N ALA A 51 -15.42 25.60 17.58
CA ALA A 51 -16.10 25.49 16.29
C ALA A 51 -16.95 24.22 16.10
N ARG A 52 -18.08 24.37 15.40
CA ARG A 52 -18.92 23.27 14.87
C ARG A 52 -18.26 22.69 13.62
N PHE A 53 -17.93 21.41 13.61
CA PHE A 53 -17.72 20.65 12.38
C PHE A 53 -19.09 20.28 11.81
N GLY A 54 -19.27 20.46 10.49
CA GLY A 54 -20.48 20.12 9.76
C GLY A 54 -20.69 18.59 9.72
N ILE A 55 -21.89 18.16 10.07
CA ILE A 55 -22.35 16.77 10.05
C ILE A 55 -22.81 16.47 8.63
N GLY A 56 -22.15 15.52 7.96
CA GLY A 56 -22.60 14.96 6.69
C GLY A 56 -23.69 13.90 6.91
N ASP A 57 -24.55 13.68 5.91
CA ASP A 57 -25.73 12.79 6.00
C ASP A 57 -25.45 11.30 6.32
N GLY A 58 -24.18 10.90 6.48
CA GLY A 58 -23.77 9.54 6.89
C GLY A 58 -23.59 9.31 8.40
N ASP A 59 -23.60 10.36 9.22
CA ASP A 59 -23.32 10.26 10.67
C ASP A 59 -24.58 10.05 11.53
N LYS A 60 -25.77 9.92 10.91
CA LYS A 60 -27.04 9.73 11.63
C LYS A 60 -27.15 8.37 12.35
N ASP A 61 -26.34 7.40 11.98
CA ASP A 61 -26.40 6.03 12.52
C ASP A 61 -25.25 5.68 13.51
N THR A 62 -24.38 6.64 13.85
CA THR A 62 -23.22 6.37 14.73
C THR A 62 -23.39 6.98 16.12
N ALA A 63 -23.69 6.15 17.12
CA ALA A 63 -23.70 6.57 18.52
C ALA A 63 -22.24 6.66 19.06
N PRO A 64 -21.80 7.79 19.64
CA PRO A 64 -20.47 7.89 20.24
C PRO A 64 -20.34 6.96 21.46
N MET A 65 -19.18 6.33 21.62
CA MET A 65 -18.90 5.38 22.70
C MET A 65 -19.08 6.00 24.10
N ASP A 66 -18.81 7.30 24.21
CA ASP A 66 -19.11 8.10 25.38
C ASP A 66 -19.64 9.48 24.96
N SER A 67 -20.87 9.79 25.36
CA SER A 67 -21.40 11.15 25.28
C SER A 67 -21.87 11.59 26.66
N PHE A 68 -21.34 12.72 27.12
CA PHE A 68 -21.87 13.41 28.30
C PHE A 68 -23.16 14.18 28.00
N TYR A 69 -23.53 14.35 26.73
CA TYR A 69 -24.54 15.32 26.28
C TYR A 69 -25.63 14.80 25.34
N GLN A 70 -25.61 13.53 24.90
CA GLN A 70 -26.50 13.06 23.82
C GLN A 70 -27.71 12.24 24.29
N MET A 71 -28.08 12.30 25.58
CA MET A 71 -29.31 11.64 26.06
C MET A 71 -30.57 12.53 26.00
N ASP A 72 -30.47 13.80 25.58
CA ASP A 72 -31.62 14.72 25.52
C ASP A 72 -32.40 14.66 24.20
N HIS A 73 -31.90 13.96 23.18
CA HIS A 73 -32.55 13.87 21.86
C HIS A 73 -32.58 12.44 21.32
N MET A 74 -33.57 11.63 21.72
CA MET A 74 -34.56 11.01 20.81
C MET A 74 -35.41 9.91 21.45
N VAL A 75 -36.66 9.86 20.97
CA VAL A 75 -37.77 8.90 21.16
C VAL A 75 -38.30 8.73 22.58
N SER A 76 -39.20 9.65 22.95
CA SER A 76 -40.33 9.33 23.84
C SER A 76 -41.12 8.16 23.24
N SER A 77 -41.02 6.98 23.84
CA SER A 77 -42.06 5.95 23.67
C SER A 77 -43.39 6.53 24.19
N PRO A 78 -44.55 6.18 23.60
CA PRO A 78 -45.82 6.67 24.10
C PRO A 78 -46.09 5.96 25.43
N ILE A 79 -45.75 6.62 26.53
CA ILE A 79 -46.27 6.26 27.84
C ILE A 79 -47.76 6.59 27.80
N LEU A 80 -48.59 5.57 27.64
CA LEU A 80 -50.01 5.62 27.99
C LEU A 80 -50.11 5.93 29.49
N LYS A 81 -50.19 7.22 29.81
CA LYS A 81 -50.57 7.72 31.13
C LYS A 81 -52.03 7.35 31.38
N PHE A 82 -52.28 6.36 32.22
CA PHE A 82 -53.56 6.29 32.92
C PHE A 82 -53.57 7.36 34.01
N SER A 83 -54.15 8.52 33.71
CA SER A 83 -54.51 9.52 34.71
C SER A 83 -55.84 9.12 35.34
N LEU A 84 -55.81 8.53 36.53
CA LEU A 84 -57.00 8.36 37.36
C LEU A 84 -56.99 9.44 38.44
N SER A 85 -57.40 10.65 38.03
CA SER A 85 -57.72 11.75 38.93
C SER A 85 -59.22 12.01 38.86
N LEU A 86 -59.99 11.34 39.73
CA LEU A 86 -61.38 11.70 39.97
C LEU A 86 -61.41 12.70 41.14
N GLU A 87 -61.69 13.96 40.79
CA GLU A 87 -61.74 15.10 41.70
C GLU A 87 -62.79 14.95 42.82
N ARG A 88 -62.45 15.52 43.97
CA ARG A 88 -63.28 15.60 45.15
C ARG A 88 -64.12 16.88 45.11
N GLY A 89 -65.44 16.74 44.97
CA GLY A 89 -66.42 17.62 45.63
C GLY A 89 -67.59 18.17 44.78
N ARG A 90 -68.83 17.71 45.04
CA ARG A 90 -69.85 18.45 45.83
C ARG A 90 -71.22 17.74 45.84
N CYS A 91 -71.91 17.96 46.97
CA CYS A 91 -73.36 18.03 47.19
C CYS A 91 -74.09 16.80 47.80
N GLY A 92 -74.77 17.04 48.94
CA GLY A 92 -76.02 16.36 49.29
C GLY A 92 -76.02 15.47 50.54
N ASN A 93 -76.20 16.10 51.71
CA ASN A 93 -76.96 15.65 52.89
C ASN A 93 -77.25 14.14 53.11
N HIS A 94 -76.71 13.57 54.19
CA HIS A 94 -77.51 13.10 55.34
C HIS A 94 -76.59 12.63 56.50
N SER A 95 -76.72 13.28 57.66
CA SER A 95 -76.28 12.81 58.98
C SER A 95 -77.34 11.85 59.60
N PRO A 96 -77.20 11.26 60.82
CA PRO A 96 -76.09 11.31 61.79
C PRO A 96 -75.74 9.97 62.53
N LYS A 97 -74.67 10.01 63.35
CA LYS A 97 -74.51 9.52 64.76
C LYS A 97 -73.16 8.80 64.98
N LEU A 98 -72.14 9.43 65.60
CA LEU A 98 -71.87 9.56 67.06
C LEU A 98 -71.65 8.23 67.81
N LEU A 99 -70.40 7.90 68.17
CA LEU A 99 -69.89 7.96 69.57
C LEU A 99 -68.48 7.34 69.73
N HIS A 100 -67.59 8.18 70.28
CA HIS A 100 -66.59 7.93 71.34
C HIS A 100 -65.75 6.64 71.44
N ARG A 101 -64.43 6.87 71.41
CA ARG A 101 -63.46 6.72 72.52
C ARG A 101 -63.37 5.34 73.21
N GLY A 102 -62.23 4.67 73.02
CA GLY A 102 -61.73 3.62 73.90
C GLY A 102 -60.21 3.58 73.88
N ALA A 103 -59.59 3.95 75.01
CA ALA A 103 -58.15 3.92 75.23
C ALA A 103 -57.73 2.69 76.05
N ARG A 104 -56.54 2.18 75.73
CA ARG A 104 -55.64 1.28 76.51
C ARG A 104 -56.04 -0.18 76.74
N ARG A 105 -55.21 -1.09 76.20
CA ARG A 105 -54.44 -2.11 76.97
C ARG A 105 -53.44 -2.85 76.06
N GLY A 106 -52.20 -3.00 76.55
CA GLY A 106 -51.42 -4.25 76.41
C GLY A 106 -50.56 -4.49 75.16
N ALA A 107 -49.28 -4.09 75.25
CA ALA A 107 -48.05 -4.86 74.99
C ALA A 107 -47.87 -5.84 73.79
N SER A 108 -46.61 -5.82 73.31
CA SER A 108 -45.90 -6.76 72.39
C SER A 108 -46.27 -6.63 70.91
N MET A 109 -45.37 -6.63 69.92
CA MET A 109 -43.99 -7.07 69.81
C MET A 109 -43.33 -6.24 68.69
N GLY A 110 -42.04 -5.93 68.83
CA GLY A 110 -41.29 -5.14 67.84
C GLY A 110 -41.19 -5.85 66.49
N VAL A 111 -41.64 -5.16 65.43
CA VAL A 111 -41.32 -5.48 64.04
C VAL A 111 -40.24 -4.49 63.61
N ARG A 112 -39.06 -5.02 63.24
CA ARG A 112 -37.97 -4.25 62.61
C ARG A 112 -38.51 -3.59 61.33
N PRO A 113 -38.13 -2.34 60.99
CA PRO A 113 -38.56 -1.75 59.74
C PRO A 113 -37.94 -2.53 58.58
N GLU A 114 -38.77 -3.08 57.69
CA GLU A 114 -38.36 -3.55 56.37
C GLU A 114 -37.63 -2.40 55.68
N LYS A 115 -36.35 -2.59 55.32
CA LYS A 115 -35.61 -1.61 54.54
C LYS A 115 -36.29 -1.51 53.18
N SER A 116 -36.84 -0.35 52.86
CA SER A 116 -37.34 -0.05 51.53
C SER A 116 -36.15 0.06 50.59
N PHE A 117 -35.97 -0.93 49.72
CA PHE A 117 -34.92 -0.87 48.69
C PHE A 117 -35.27 0.20 47.64
N ARG A 118 -34.26 0.88 47.14
CA ARG A 118 -34.42 1.90 46.10
C ARG A 118 -34.59 1.22 44.75
N ILE A 119 -35.56 1.68 43.94
CA ILE A 119 -35.71 1.23 42.55
C ILE A 119 -34.53 1.76 41.74
N TYR A 120 -33.83 0.87 41.04
CA TYR A 120 -32.73 1.20 40.16
C TYR A 120 -33.21 1.25 38.70
N ASP A 121 -33.36 2.46 38.17
CA ASP A 121 -33.50 2.68 36.73
C ASP A 121 -32.12 2.70 36.06
N ARG A 122 -32.05 2.30 34.78
CA ARG A 122 -30.82 2.33 33.97
C ARG A 122 -30.04 3.63 34.11
N ARG A 123 -30.73 4.79 34.04
CA ARG A 123 -30.10 6.12 34.17
C ARG A 123 -29.35 6.26 35.49
N ARG A 124 -30.02 5.91 36.59
CA ARG A 124 -29.45 6.00 37.94
C ARG A 124 -28.24 5.08 38.10
N LEU A 125 -28.33 3.86 37.56
CA LEU A 125 -27.24 2.90 37.60
C LEU A 125 -26.03 3.41 36.80
N PHE A 126 -26.25 3.96 35.61
CA PHE A 126 -25.18 4.52 34.77
C PHE A 126 -24.57 5.80 35.38
N ASP A 127 -25.37 6.65 36.02
CA ASP A 127 -24.91 7.86 36.69
C ASP A 127 -24.07 7.54 37.94
N ALA A 128 -24.53 6.59 38.77
CA ALA A 128 -23.79 6.13 39.96
C ALA A 128 -22.44 5.53 39.58
N VAL A 129 -22.43 4.69 38.54
CA VAL A 129 -21.21 4.06 38.01
C VAL A 129 -20.27 5.08 37.37
N ALA A 130 -20.82 6.11 36.72
CA ALA A 130 -20.03 7.20 36.13
C ALA A 130 -19.37 8.10 37.18
N GLN A 131 -20.01 8.30 38.34
CA GLN A 131 -19.45 9.04 39.47
C GLN A 131 -18.37 8.24 40.22
N GLY A 132 -18.48 6.92 40.20
CA GLY A 132 -17.51 6.02 40.83
C GLY A 132 -17.66 5.87 42.34
N ASP A 133 -18.80 6.30 42.91
CA ASP A 133 -19.08 6.22 44.34
C ASP A 133 -19.81 4.91 44.70
N PRO A 134 -19.19 3.99 45.48
CA PRO A 134 -19.79 2.68 45.80
C PRO A 134 -21.02 2.79 46.70
N SER A 135 -21.12 3.85 47.53
CA SER A 135 -22.23 4.07 48.47
C SER A 135 -23.60 4.23 47.78
N GLU A 136 -23.63 4.60 46.49
CA GLU A 136 -24.88 4.69 45.75
C GLU A 136 -25.42 3.32 45.29
N LEU A 137 -24.58 2.27 45.37
CA LEU A 137 -24.84 0.92 44.85
C LEU A 137 -24.99 -0.14 45.95
N ASP A 138 -24.91 0.23 47.24
CA ASP A 138 -24.99 -0.71 48.37
C ASP A 138 -26.29 -1.54 48.41
N ASP A 139 -27.43 -0.95 47.99
CA ASP A 139 -28.74 -1.61 47.99
C ASP A 139 -29.00 -2.44 46.71
N LEU A 140 -28.12 -2.38 45.71
CA LEU A 140 -28.32 -2.98 44.38
C LEU A 140 -28.39 -4.51 44.42
N LEU A 141 -27.53 -5.15 45.22
CA LEU A 141 -27.50 -6.60 45.36
C LEU A 141 -28.83 -7.15 45.85
N THR A 142 -29.38 -6.53 46.90
CA THR A 142 -30.69 -6.89 47.46
C THR A 142 -31.81 -6.69 46.45
N TYR A 143 -31.78 -5.60 45.69
CA TYR A 143 -32.76 -5.34 44.63
C TYR A 143 -32.74 -6.41 43.54
N LEU A 144 -31.56 -6.81 43.06
CA LEU A 144 -31.42 -7.84 42.01
C LEU A 144 -31.88 -9.22 42.50
N LEU A 145 -31.56 -9.59 43.74
CA LEU A 145 -31.98 -10.86 44.33
C LEU A 145 -33.50 -10.93 44.56
N GLU A 146 -34.14 -9.84 45.00
CA GLU A 146 -35.59 -9.79 45.19
C GLU A 146 -36.37 -9.77 43.88
N THR A 147 -35.80 -9.13 42.84
CA THR A 147 -36.44 -9.04 41.52
C THR A 147 -36.08 -10.19 40.58
N LEU A 148 -35.13 -11.06 40.97
CA LEU A 148 -34.55 -12.13 40.14
C LEU A 148 -34.05 -11.62 38.77
N LYS A 149 -33.55 -10.38 38.74
CA LYS A 149 -33.02 -9.75 37.54
C LYS A 149 -31.51 -9.85 37.48
N ASN A 150 -30.98 -9.87 36.26
CA ASN A 150 -29.56 -9.94 35.98
C ASN A 150 -29.03 -8.61 35.42
N LEU A 151 -27.77 -8.31 35.72
CA LEU A 151 -27.07 -7.13 35.18
C LEU A 151 -26.91 -7.16 33.64
N THR A 152 -27.12 -8.32 33.00
CA THR A 152 -27.07 -8.50 31.54
C THR A 152 -28.44 -8.40 30.87
N ASP A 153 -29.53 -8.17 31.62
CA ASP A 153 -30.87 -8.02 31.06
C ASP A 153 -30.98 -6.74 30.20
N GLU A 154 -31.83 -6.77 29.17
CA GLU A 154 -32.03 -5.66 28.23
C GLU A 154 -32.46 -4.34 28.90
N GLU A 155 -33.07 -4.41 30.09
CA GLU A 155 -33.45 -3.23 30.87
C GLU A 155 -32.24 -2.41 31.37
N PHE A 156 -31.13 -3.08 31.65
CA PHE A 156 -29.89 -2.47 32.15
C PHE A 156 -28.84 -2.25 31.04
N LYS A 157 -29.15 -2.62 29.80
CA LYS A 157 -28.33 -2.33 28.62
C LYS A 157 -28.80 -1.06 27.91
N GLU A 158 -27.87 -0.39 27.22
CA GLU A 158 -28.24 0.61 26.22
C GLU A 158 -28.83 -0.07 24.98
N PRO A 159 -29.99 0.38 24.46
CA PRO A 159 -30.69 -0.30 23.37
C PRO A 159 -29.98 -0.13 22.03
N ASP A 160 -29.27 0.98 21.84
CA ASP A 160 -28.60 1.31 20.58
C ASP A 160 -27.25 0.61 20.44
N THR A 161 -26.51 0.47 21.54
CA THR A 161 -25.11 -0.02 21.56
C THR A 161 -24.95 -1.38 22.25
N GLY A 162 -25.90 -1.79 23.09
CA GLY A 162 -25.75 -2.96 23.97
C GLY A 162 -24.83 -2.71 25.18
N LYS A 163 -24.42 -1.46 25.42
CA LYS A 163 -23.47 -1.10 26.49
C LYS A 163 -23.98 -1.51 27.87
N THR A 164 -23.15 -2.21 28.62
CA THR A 164 -23.40 -2.59 30.01
C THR A 164 -22.87 -1.57 31.01
N CYS A 165 -23.31 -1.70 32.26
CA CYS A 165 -22.83 -0.87 33.37
C CYS A 165 -21.32 -1.00 33.56
N LEU A 166 -20.75 -2.21 33.39
CA LEU A 166 -19.31 -2.42 33.44
C LEU A 166 -18.58 -1.62 32.36
N LEU A 167 -19.06 -1.64 31.11
CA LEU A 167 -18.46 -0.88 30.02
C LEU A 167 -18.52 0.63 30.30
N LYS A 168 -19.60 1.14 30.89
CA LYS A 168 -19.68 2.55 31.33
C LYS A 168 -18.68 2.88 32.46
N ALA A 169 -18.54 2.00 33.45
CA ALA A 169 -17.56 2.14 34.53
C ALA A 169 -16.13 2.24 34.01
N MET A 170 -15.80 1.41 33.02
CA MET A 170 -14.47 1.31 32.43
C MET A 170 -14.09 2.52 31.58
N LEU A 171 -15.08 3.22 31.03
CA LEU A 171 -14.85 4.45 30.27
C LEU A 171 -14.57 5.64 31.21
N ASN A 172 -15.23 5.66 32.37
CA ASN A 172 -15.16 6.72 33.38
C ASN A 172 -14.27 6.30 34.56
N LEU A 173 -12.95 6.48 34.40
CA LEU A 173 -11.96 6.18 35.43
C LEU A 173 -11.44 7.48 36.06
N HIS A 174 -11.50 7.58 37.39
CA HIS A 174 -10.89 8.66 38.16
C HIS A 174 -9.49 8.20 38.62
N ASN A 175 -8.44 8.87 38.14
CA ASN A 175 -7.04 8.47 38.39
C ASN A 175 -6.73 7.00 38.02
N GLY A 176 -7.39 6.47 36.99
CA GLY A 176 -7.22 5.07 36.57
C GLY A 176 -7.87 4.05 37.50
N ARG A 177 -8.75 4.45 38.41
CA ARG A 177 -9.56 3.53 39.23
C ARG A 177 -11.02 3.95 39.23
N ASN A 178 -11.88 2.97 39.45
CA ASN A 178 -13.28 3.19 39.75
C ASN A 178 -13.67 2.08 40.74
N ASP A 179 -13.97 2.48 41.97
CA ASP A 179 -14.19 1.56 43.09
C ASP A 179 -15.52 0.80 42.96
N THR A 180 -16.38 1.21 42.02
CA THR A 180 -17.60 0.48 41.65
C THR A 180 -17.31 -0.79 40.85
N ILE A 181 -16.18 -0.89 40.14
CA ILE A 181 -15.87 -2.05 39.28
C ILE A 181 -15.74 -3.34 40.11
N PRO A 182 -14.92 -3.41 41.18
CA PRO A 182 -14.86 -4.59 42.03
C PRO A 182 -16.21 -4.95 42.66
N LEU A 183 -16.99 -3.94 43.10
CA LEU A 183 -18.31 -4.14 43.69
C LEU A 183 -19.28 -4.77 42.68
N LEU A 184 -19.32 -4.28 41.43
CA LEU A 184 -20.17 -4.83 40.38
C LEU A 184 -19.79 -6.27 40.02
N LEU A 185 -18.50 -6.60 40.06
CA LEU A 185 -18.04 -7.98 39.83
C LEU A 185 -18.45 -8.90 40.99
N GLU A 186 -18.35 -8.45 42.24
CA GLU A 186 -18.83 -9.21 43.41
C GLU A 186 -20.35 -9.42 43.37
N ILE A 187 -21.11 -8.42 42.93
CA ILE A 187 -22.56 -8.54 42.73
C ILE A 187 -22.85 -9.57 41.63
N ALA A 188 -22.15 -9.50 40.50
CA ALA A 188 -22.31 -10.44 39.40
C ALA A 188 -21.93 -11.89 39.77
N GLU A 189 -20.93 -12.07 40.66
CA GLU A 189 -20.58 -13.36 41.24
C GLU A 189 -21.71 -13.91 42.12
N LYS A 190 -22.31 -13.07 42.97
CA LYS A 190 -23.43 -13.46 43.84
C LYS A 190 -24.73 -13.74 43.08
N THR A 191 -24.91 -13.20 41.87
CA THR A 191 -26.04 -13.48 40.99
C THR A 191 -25.75 -14.60 39.98
N ASP A 192 -24.66 -15.36 40.14
CA ASP A 192 -24.21 -16.44 39.23
C ASP A 192 -24.06 -16.01 37.75
N ASN A 193 -23.85 -14.71 37.47
CA ASN A 193 -23.81 -14.14 36.12
C ASN A 193 -22.44 -13.55 35.74
N LEU A 194 -21.39 -13.91 36.47
CA LEU A 194 -20.06 -13.30 36.36
C LEU A 194 -19.46 -13.42 34.95
N LYS A 195 -19.49 -14.62 34.35
CA LYS A 195 -18.86 -14.86 33.04
C LYS A 195 -19.56 -14.13 31.90
N GLU A 196 -20.88 -14.07 31.91
CA GLU A 196 -21.65 -13.37 30.87
C GLU A 196 -21.50 -11.86 31.02
N PHE A 197 -21.49 -11.36 32.26
CA PHE A 197 -21.35 -9.93 32.53
C PHE A 197 -19.97 -9.37 32.15
N VAL A 198 -18.89 -10.10 32.46
CA VAL A 198 -17.52 -9.70 32.11
C VAL A 198 -17.28 -9.77 30.59
N ASN A 199 -17.85 -10.77 29.93
CA ASN A 199 -17.69 -10.99 28.49
C ASN A 199 -18.80 -10.34 27.64
N ALA A 200 -19.61 -9.48 28.26
CA ALA A 200 -20.60 -8.71 27.53
C ALA A 200 -19.91 -7.81 26.50
N GLU A 201 -20.32 -7.97 25.25
CA GLU A 201 -19.80 -7.23 24.10
C GLU A 201 -20.78 -6.16 23.62
N TYR A 202 -20.24 -5.14 22.96
CA TYR A 202 -21.04 -4.22 22.17
C TYR A 202 -21.73 -4.95 21.01
N THR A 203 -23.02 -4.65 20.79
CA THR A 203 -23.86 -5.33 19.79
C THR A 203 -24.11 -4.49 18.53
N ASP A 204 -23.79 -3.20 18.56
CA ASP A 204 -23.92 -2.29 17.42
C ASP A 204 -22.99 -2.69 16.26
N SER A 205 -23.35 -2.30 15.04
CA SER A 205 -22.54 -2.59 13.84
C SER A 205 -21.14 -1.96 13.90
N TYR A 206 -21.01 -0.82 14.60
CA TYR A 206 -19.79 -0.02 14.58
C TYR A 206 -18.73 -0.53 15.57
N TYR A 207 -19.09 -0.79 16.83
CA TYR A 207 -18.20 -1.30 17.89
C TYR A 207 -18.38 -2.80 18.20
N LYS A 208 -19.09 -3.54 17.34
CA LYS A 208 -19.38 -4.97 17.52
C LYS A 208 -18.22 -5.79 18.07
N GLY A 209 -18.48 -6.55 19.11
CA GLY A 209 -17.53 -7.51 19.69
C GLY A 209 -16.49 -6.89 20.63
N GLN A 210 -16.52 -5.58 20.86
CA GLN A 210 -15.65 -4.95 21.85
C GLN A 210 -16.11 -5.31 23.27
N THR A 211 -15.18 -5.79 24.09
CA THR A 211 -15.43 -6.20 25.49
C THR A 211 -14.75 -5.26 26.50
N ALA A 212 -15.05 -5.41 27.79
CA ALA A 212 -14.41 -4.64 28.87
C ALA A 212 -12.88 -4.82 28.90
N LEU A 213 -12.39 -6.00 28.50
CA LEU A 213 -10.96 -6.29 28.41
C LEU A 213 -10.25 -5.42 27.37
N HIS A 214 -10.87 -5.18 26.21
CA HIS A 214 -10.32 -4.29 25.19
C HIS A 214 -10.15 -2.86 25.70
N ILE A 215 -11.15 -2.34 26.44
CA ILE A 215 -11.11 -1.00 27.04
C ILE A 215 -10.01 -0.91 28.11
N ALA A 216 -9.88 -1.94 28.97
CA ALA A 216 -8.84 -1.99 29.99
C ALA A 216 -7.42 -1.87 29.40
N ILE A 217 -7.19 -2.57 28.29
CA ILE A 217 -5.93 -2.54 27.55
C ILE A 217 -5.72 -1.18 26.89
N GLU A 218 -6.73 -0.60 26.24
CA GLU A 218 -6.65 0.74 25.64
C GLU A 218 -6.25 1.81 26.67
N ARG A 219 -6.83 1.75 27.86
CA ARG A 219 -6.54 2.64 29.00
C ARG A 219 -5.17 2.40 29.67
N ARG A 220 -4.41 1.39 29.22
CA ARG A 220 -3.11 0.99 29.78
C ARG A 220 -3.12 0.63 31.26
N ASN A 221 -4.22 0.04 31.72
CA ASN A 221 -4.41 -0.24 33.14
C ASN A 221 -4.20 -1.71 33.47
N MET A 222 -2.99 -2.04 33.90
CA MET A 222 -2.61 -3.40 34.28
C MET A 222 -3.47 -3.98 35.41
N TYR A 223 -3.87 -3.16 36.38
CA TYR A 223 -4.69 -3.62 37.51
C TYR A 223 -6.07 -4.08 37.06
N LEU A 224 -6.71 -3.33 36.14
CA LEU A 224 -8.01 -3.71 35.60
C LEU A 224 -7.92 -4.95 34.72
N VAL A 225 -6.83 -5.10 33.95
CA VAL A 225 -6.61 -6.32 33.15
C VAL A 225 -6.45 -7.55 34.06
N ASP A 226 -5.64 -7.44 35.12
CA ASP A 226 -5.47 -8.51 36.11
C ASP A 226 -6.80 -8.87 36.80
N LEU A 227 -7.55 -7.86 37.24
CA LEU A 227 -8.88 -8.05 37.86
C LEU A 227 -9.87 -8.74 36.91
N LEU A 228 -9.94 -8.33 35.64
CA LEU A 228 -10.89 -8.91 34.67
C LEU A 228 -10.51 -10.36 34.32
N VAL A 229 -9.24 -10.66 34.10
CA VAL A 229 -8.78 -12.02 33.78
C VAL A 229 -9.02 -12.97 34.96
N ARG A 230 -8.78 -12.52 36.20
CA ARG A 230 -9.10 -13.31 37.41
C ARG A 230 -10.58 -13.66 37.52
N ASN A 231 -11.46 -12.75 37.07
CA ASN A 231 -12.91 -12.91 37.08
C ASN A 231 -13.46 -13.61 35.82
N GLY A 232 -12.60 -14.23 35.00
CA GLY A 232 -13.02 -15.06 33.87
C GLY A 232 -13.27 -14.31 32.56
N ALA A 233 -12.58 -13.18 32.34
CA ALA A 233 -12.58 -12.51 31.03
C ALA A 233 -11.96 -13.38 29.92
N ASP A 234 -12.62 -13.43 28.77
CA ASP A 234 -12.15 -14.14 27.58
C ASP A 234 -11.05 -13.34 26.87
N VAL A 235 -9.85 -13.92 26.86
CA VAL A 235 -8.67 -13.37 26.17
C VAL A 235 -8.72 -13.53 24.64
N HIS A 236 -9.69 -14.29 24.12
CA HIS A 236 -9.91 -14.55 22.71
C HIS A 236 -11.15 -13.89 22.12
N ALA A 237 -11.82 -13.02 22.88
CA ALA A 237 -12.91 -12.18 22.38
C ALA A 237 -12.45 -11.37 21.15
N LYS A 238 -13.30 -11.24 20.13
CA LYS A 238 -12.95 -10.59 18.85
C LYS A 238 -13.77 -9.35 18.61
N ALA A 239 -13.12 -8.20 18.61
CA ALA A 239 -13.71 -6.92 18.25
C ALA A 239 -13.68 -6.74 16.72
N HIS A 240 -14.75 -7.13 16.04
CA HIS A 240 -14.85 -7.16 14.57
C HIS A 240 -15.84 -6.13 13.97
N GLY A 241 -16.26 -5.14 14.76
CA GLY A 241 -17.09 -4.02 14.32
C GLY A 241 -16.45 -3.20 13.19
N GLU A 242 -17.26 -2.41 12.48
CA GLU A 242 -16.78 -1.59 11.35
C GLU A 242 -15.65 -0.64 11.73
N PHE A 243 -15.65 -0.11 12.95
CA PHE A 243 -14.57 0.76 13.47
C PHE A 243 -13.22 0.05 13.55
N PHE A 244 -13.23 -1.26 13.82
CA PHE A 244 -12.03 -2.07 13.96
C PHE A 244 -11.54 -2.64 12.63
N GLN A 245 -12.27 -2.41 11.54
CA GLN A 245 -11.89 -2.83 10.20
C GLN A 245 -11.22 -1.68 9.44
N LYS A 246 -10.27 -2.05 8.57
CA LYS A 246 -9.58 -1.09 7.70
C LYS A 246 -10.43 -0.79 6.46
N ILE A 247 -11.31 0.20 6.55
CA ILE A 247 -12.13 0.67 5.44
C ILE A 247 -11.53 1.98 4.91
N SER A 248 -11.18 2.02 3.62
CA SER A 248 -10.62 3.21 2.98
C SER A 248 -11.60 4.38 3.03
N GLY A 249 -11.18 5.52 3.60
CA GLY A 249 -11.98 6.75 3.65
C GLY A 249 -12.86 6.91 4.89
N ARG A 250 -12.84 5.96 5.83
CA ARG A 250 -13.52 6.08 7.14
C ARG A 250 -12.50 6.06 8.28
N PRO A 251 -12.72 6.81 9.37
CA PRO A 251 -11.90 6.70 10.57
C PRO A 251 -12.12 5.32 11.19
N GLY A 252 -11.07 4.50 11.22
CA GLY A 252 -11.08 3.17 11.80
C GLY A 252 -9.70 2.79 12.33
N PHE A 253 -9.68 1.98 13.38
CA PHE A 253 -8.47 1.55 14.07
C PHE A 253 -8.35 0.02 14.03
N TYR A 254 -7.57 -0.48 13.07
CA TYR A 254 -7.32 -1.91 12.94
C TYR A 254 -6.16 -2.37 13.84
N PHE A 255 -6.42 -3.35 14.71
CA PHE A 255 -5.41 -3.96 15.59
C PHE A 255 -5.44 -5.49 15.62
N GLY A 256 -6.14 -6.14 14.69
CA GLY A 256 -6.24 -7.61 14.64
C GLY A 256 -7.29 -8.22 15.57
N GLU A 257 -8.30 -7.44 15.96
CA GLU A 257 -9.52 -7.83 16.70
C GLU A 257 -9.33 -8.46 18.10
N LEU A 258 -8.14 -8.95 18.44
CA LEU A 258 -7.85 -9.70 19.66
C LEU A 258 -7.28 -8.79 20.77
N PRO A 259 -7.54 -9.07 22.06
CA PRO A 259 -6.93 -8.36 23.18
C PRO A 259 -5.39 -8.42 23.15
N LEU A 260 -4.83 -9.58 22.83
CA LEU A 260 -3.38 -9.78 22.73
C LEU A 260 -2.77 -8.91 21.62
N SER A 261 -3.41 -8.85 20.45
CA SER A 261 -2.93 -8.03 19.35
C SER A 261 -3.09 -6.54 19.66
N LEU A 262 -4.17 -6.12 20.31
CA LEU A 262 -4.33 -4.75 20.80
C LEU A 262 -3.20 -4.34 21.78
N ALA A 263 -2.87 -5.20 22.74
CA ALA A 263 -1.79 -4.94 23.71
C ALA A 263 -0.42 -4.80 23.02
N ALA A 264 -0.15 -5.64 22.01
CA ALA A 264 1.06 -5.53 21.19
C ALA A 264 1.09 -4.22 20.39
N CYS A 265 -0.02 -3.88 19.72
CA CYS A 265 -0.15 -2.71 18.86
C CYS A 265 -0.08 -1.38 19.63
N THR A 266 -0.46 -1.38 20.90
CA THR A 266 -0.40 -0.20 21.80
C THR A 266 0.92 -0.08 22.57
N ASN A 267 1.92 -0.91 22.25
CA ASN A 267 3.26 -0.94 22.86
C ASN A 267 3.26 -1.27 24.36
N GLN A 268 2.49 -2.28 24.78
CA GLN A 268 2.31 -2.65 26.19
C GLN A 268 2.89 -4.03 26.52
N LEU A 269 4.22 -4.13 26.57
CA LEU A 269 4.92 -5.41 26.78
C LEU A 269 4.52 -6.11 28.09
N ASN A 270 4.25 -5.34 29.16
CA ASN A 270 3.87 -5.90 30.45
C ASN A 270 2.53 -6.64 30.38
N ILE A 271 1.55 -6.07 29.67
CA ILE A 271 0.24 -6.69 29.47
C ILE A 271 0.37 -7.89 28.54
N VAL A 272 1.18 -7.81 27.48
CA VAL A 272 1.45 -8.94 26.58
C VAL A 272 2.03 -10.13 27.36
N LYS A 273 3.07 -9.91 28.18
CA LYS A 273 3.65 -10.96 29.03
C LYS A 273 2.61 -11.57 29.97
N TYR A 274 1.83 -10.72 30.64
CA TYR A 274 0.77 -11.18 31.53
C TYR A 274 -0.25 -12.05 30.79
N LEU A 275 -0.83 -11.56 29.68
CA LEU A 275 -1.81 -12.31 28.88
C LEU A 275 -1.30 -13.69 28.43
N LEU A 276 0.00 -13.84 28.20
CA LEU A 276 0.62 -15.09 27.79
C LEU A 276 0.95 -16.03 28.95
N ASP A 277 1.43 -15.50 30.08
CA ASP A 277 1.92 -16.27 31.23
C ASP A 277 0.82 -16.54 32.30
N ASN A 278 -0.42 -16.11 32.05
CA ASN A 278 -1.50 -16.20 33.03
C ASN A 278 -1.83 -17.63 33.47
N PRO A 279 -2.05 -17.88 34.77
CA PRO A 279 -2.35 -19.22 35.30
C PRO A 279 -3.78 -19.68 35.02
N TYR A 280 -4.70 -18.76 34.72
CA TYR A 280 -6.12 -19.06 34.51
C TYR A 280 -6.40 -19.53 33.08
N HIS A 281 -6.25 -18.61 32.12
CA HIS A 281 -6.51 -18.87 30.71
C HIS A 281 -5.46 -18.13 29.86
N PRO A 282 -4.33 -18.77 29.52
CA PRO A 282 -3.26 -18.13 28.76
C PRO A 282 -3.71 -17.87 27.31
N ALA A 283 -3.33 -16.72 26.78
CA ALA A 283 -3.63 -16.37 25.40
C ALA A 283 -2.77 -17.19 24.43
N ASN A 284 -3.40 -17.93 23.52
CA ASN A 284 -2.70 -18.55 22.40
C ASN A 284 -2.25 -17.49 21.36
N ILE A 285 -0.93 -17.45 21.10
CA ILE A 285 -0.29 -16.52 20.15
C ILE A 285 -0.66 -16.84 18.69
N ALA A 286 -0.96 -18.11 18.40
CA ALA A 286 -1.32 -18.56 17.05
C ALA A 286 -2.75 -18.19 16.64
N THR A 287 -3.55 -17.64 17.56
CA THR A 287 -4.94 -17.28 17.29
C THR A 287 -5.03 -16.20 16.21
N GLN A 288 -5.98 -16.39 15.30
CA GLN A 288 -6.19 -15.51 14.15
C GLN A 288 -7.51 -14.73 14.28
N ASP A 289 -7.52 -13.53 13.70
CA ASP A 289 -8.70 -12.68 13.57
C ASP A 289 -9.68 -13.20 12.48
N SER A 290 -10.73 -12.42 12.18
CA SER A 290 -11.70 -12.72 11.12
C SER A 290 -11.09 -12.77 9.71
N ILE A 291 -9.98 -12.07 9.46
CA ILE A 291 -9.24 -12.01 8.19
C ILE A 291 -8.19 -13.14 8.10
N GLY A 292 -7.88 -13.80 9.22
CA GLY A 292 -6.82 -14.80 9.34
C GLY A 292 -5.47 -14.21 9.75
N ASN A 293 -5.41 -12.93 10.13
CA ASN A 293 -4.19 -12.28 10.58
C ASN A 293 -3.89 -12.69 12.04
N THR A 294 -2.62 -12.98 12.29
CA THR A 294 -2.08 -13.16 13.65
C THR A 294 -1.63 -11.81 14.23
N VAL A 295 -1.17 -11.81 15.50
CA VAL A 295 -0.56 -10.62 16.14
C VAL A 295 0.56 -10.00 15.30
N LEU A 296 1.40 -10.83 14.66
CA LEU A 296 2.49 -10.35 13.79
C LEU A 296 1.97 -9.64 12.53
N HIS A 297 0.86 -10.11 11.96
CA HIS A 297 0.25 -9.45 10.80
C HIS A 297 -0.38 -8.11 11.19
N ALA A 298 -1.01 -8.03 12.37
CA ALA A 298 -1.58 -6.79 12.90
C ALA A 298 -0.49 -5.72 13.12
N LEU A 299 0.65 -6.10 13.71
CA LEU A 299 1.80 -5.20 13.87
C LEU A 299 2.32 -4.66 12.52
N VAL A 300 2.36 -5.50 11.49
CA VAL A 300 2.79 -5.10 10.14
C VAL A 300 1.78 -4.14 9.48
N GLU A 301 0.49 -4.30 9.73
CA GLU A 301 -0.55 -3.41 9.17
C GLU A 301 -0.54 -2.00 9.79
N ILE A 302 -0.23 -1.89 11.08
CA ILE A 302 -0.16 -0.61 11.82
C ILE A 302 1.17 0.09 11.61
N ALA A 303 2.23 -0.67 11.30
CA ALA A 303 3.53 -0.09 11.04
C ALA A 303 3.44 0.97 9.96
N ASP A 304 4.03 2.13 10.18
CA ASP A 304 4.23 3.17 9.17
C ASP A 304 5.71 3.40 8.92
N ASN A 305 6.03 4.10 7.84
CA ASN A 305 7.42 4.39 7.48
C ASN A 305 8.04 5.51 8.36
N THR A 306 7.40 5.91 9.45
CA THR A 306 7.97 6.82 10.45
C THR A 306 8.94 6.06 11.36
N GLU A 307 10.02 6.72 11.76
CA GLU A 307 11.10 6.07 12.52
C GLU A 307 10.63 5.60 13.90
N ASP A 308 9.84 6.41 14.60
CA ASP A 308 9.36 6.06 15.95
C ASP A 308 8.37 4.89 15.93
N ASN A 309 7.48 4.87 14.92
CA ASN A 309 6.55 3.76 14.74
C ASN A 309 7.33 2.46 14.46
N THR A 310 8.28 2.54 13.53
CA THR A 310 9.12 1.39 13.19
C THR A 310 9.93 0.88 14.38
N LYS A 311 10.54 1.75 15.20
CA LYS A 311 11.31 1.33 16.38
C LYS A 311 10.44 0.55 17.36
N PHE A 312 9.22 1.01 17.65
CA PHE A 312 8.35 0.27 18.55
C PHE A 312 7.89 -1.06 17.93
N VAL A 313 7.50 -1.07 16.64
CA VAL A 313 7.01 -2.28 15.97
C VAL A 313 8.11 -3.34 15.94
N THR A 314 9.33 -2.95 15.55
CA THR A 314 10.47 -3.88 15.46
C THR A 314 10.85 -4.46 16.82
N LYS A 315 10.82 -3.65 17.88
CA LYS A 315 11.04 -4.10 19.26
C LYS A 315 9.95 -5.07 19.72
N MET A 316 8.69 -4.68 19.60
CA MET A 316 7.54 -5.51 20.01
C MET A 316 7.47 -6.82 19.21
N TYR A 317 7.75 -6.76 17.91
CA TYR A 317 7.81 -7.94 17.03
C TYR A 317 8.89 -8.93 17.49
N ASN A 318 10.07 -8.44 17.88
CA ASN A 318 11.14 -9.28 18.41
C ASN A 318 10.76 -9.90 19.75
N ASP A 319 10.21 -9.09 20.66
CA ASP A 319 9.82 -9.54 22.00
C ASP A 319 8.74 -10.64 21.92
N ILE A 320 7.73 -10.48 21.05
CA ILE A 320 6.67 -11.50 20.84
C ILE A 320 7.24 -12.78 20.25
N LEU A 321 8.21 -12.69 19.32
CA LEU A 321 8.86 -13.88 18.78
C LEU A 321 9.67 -14.64 19.84
N ILE A 322 10.41 -13.92 20.69
CA ILE A 322 11.18 -14.52 21.79
C ILE A 322 10.22 -15.17 22.81
N LEU A 323 9.15 -14.47 23.21
CA LEU A 323 8.13 -15.03 24.11
C LEU A 323 7.44 -16.25 23.48
N GLY A 324 7.10 -16.18 22.20
CA GLY A 324 6.50 -17.29 21.46
C GLY A 324 7.40 -18.53 21.41
N ALA A 325 8.71 -18.34 21.21
CA ALA A 325 9.68 -19.43 21.24
C ALA A 325 9.84 -20.06 22.62
N ARG A 326 9.77 -19.25 23.70
CA ARG A 326 9.84 -19.75 25.08
C ARG A 326 8.60 -20.57 25.46
N LEU A 327 7.42 -20.11 25.03
CA LEU A 327 6.15 -20.77 25.35
C LEU A 327 5.93 -22.02 24.49
N ASN A 328 6.12 -21.91 23.17
CA ASN A 328 5.89 -22.99 22.21
C ASN A 328 7.06 -23.09 21.22
N PRO A 329 8.15 -23.79 21.59
CA PRO A 329 9.35 -23.88 20.75
C PRO A 329 9.14 -24.55 19.39
N THR A 330 8.12 -25.40 19.25
CA THR A 330 7.82 -26.13 18.01
C THR A 330 7.05 -25.29 16.99
N LEU A 331 6.42 -24.20 17.43
CA LEU A 331 5.55 -23.38 16.58
C LEU A 331 6.35 -22.30 15.85
N LYS A 332 6.45 -22.41 14.53
CA LYS A 332 7.00 -21.35 13.67
C LYS A 332 5.95 -20.28 13.39
N LEU A 333 5.89 -19.27 14.26
CA LEU A 333 4.87 -18.21 14.19
C LEU A 333 4.90 -17.41 12.87
N GLU A 334 6.06 -17.26 12.24
CA GLU A 334 6.20 -16.52 10.96
C GLU A 334 5.66 -17.29 9.74
N ASP A 335 5.59 -18.62 9.81
CA ASP A 335 5.15 -19.46 8.69
C ASP A 335 3.62 -19.53 8.59
N ILE A 336 2.92 -19.08 9.63
CA ILE A 336 1.46 -19.03 9.65
C ILE A 336 0.99 -17.97 8.65
N ALA A 337 0.24 -18.40 7.64
CA ALA A 337 -0.34 -17.52 6.63
C ALA A 337 -1.77 -17.10 7.00
N ASN A 338 -2.17 -15.92 6.56
CA ASN A 338 -3.55 -15.46 6.62
C ASN A 338 -4.44 -16.14 5.57
N ARG A 339 -5.75 -15.82 5.56
CA ARG A 339 -6.69 -16.40 4.57
C ARG A 339 -6.35 -16.06 3.12
N ARG A 340 -5.52 -15.04 2.88
CA ARG A 340 -5.01 -14.66 1.56
C ARG A 340 -3.73 -15.42 1.17
N GLY A 341 -3.23 -16.31 2.02
CA GLY A 341 -1.98 -17.04 1.83
C GLY A 341 -0.73 -16.15 1.97
N LEU A 342 -0.81 -15.07 2.75
CA LEU A 342 0.31 -14.16 3.03
C LEU A 342 0.80 -14.41 4.46
N THR A 343 2.12 -14.52 4.62
CA THR A 343 2.84 -14.51 5.89
C THR A 343 3.11 -13.06 6.32
N PRO A 344 3.57 -12.79 7.56
CA PRO A 344 3.88 -11.42 7.99
C PRO A 344 4.93 -10.75 7.08
N LEU A 345 5.91 -11.50 6.59
CA LEU A 345 6.93 -11.01 5.65
C LEU A 345 6.33 -10.64 4.30
N THR A 346 5.50 -11.51 3.72
CA THR A 346 4.89 -11.24 2.42
C THR A 346 3.78 -10.19 2.50
N LEU A 347 3.13 -10.06 3.66
CA LEU A 347 2.22 -8.96 3.96
C LEU A 347 2.97 -7.62 4.00
N ALA A 348 4.11 -7.54 4.70
CA ALA A 348 4.94 -6.32 4.73
C ALA A 348 5.38 -5.89 3.32
N ALA A 349 5.71 -6.87 2.47
CA ALA A 349 6.03 -6.64 1.07
C ALA A 349 4.81 -6.14 0.27
N LYS A 350 3.61 -6.67 0.55
CA LYS A 350 2.36 -6.26 -0.10
C LYS A 350 1.82 -4.92 0.41
N THR A 351 2.12 -4.50 1.63
CA THR A 351 1.68 -3.19 2.16
C THR A 351 2.70 -2.08 1.90
N GLY A 352 3.93 -2.43 1.49
CA GLY A 352 4.99 -1.47 1.18
C GLY A 352 5.65 -0.86 2.42
N LYS A 353 5.69 -1.60 3.54
CA LYS A 353 6.27 -1.15 4.81
C LYS A 353 7.76 -1.49 4.83
N ILE A 354 8.57 -0.60 4.26
CA ILE A 354 9.99 -0.87 3.91
C ILE A 354 10.83 -1.17 5.16
N GLN A 355 10.67 -0.39 6.22
CA GLN A 355 11.57 -0.49 7.37
C GLN A 355 11.33 -1.78 8.17
N VAL A 356 10.07 -2.13 8.43
CA VAL A 356 9.72 -3.41 9.07
C VAL A 356 10.12 -4.60 8.19
N PHE A 357 9.89 -4.50 6.88
CA PHE A 357 10.35 -5.50 5.92
C PHE A 357 11.87 -5.70 5.97
N ALA A 358 12.64 -4.61 5.93
CA ALA A 358 14.10 -4.65 6.02
C ALA A 358 14.60 -5.20 7.36
N TYR A 359 13.89 -4.88 8.45
CA TYR A 359 14.20 -5.42 9.77
C TYR A 359 14.01 -6.94 9.82
N ILE A 360 12.87 -7.46 9.34
CA ILE A 360 12.62 -8.92 9.32
C ILE A 360 13.73 -9.64 8.55
N LEU A 361 14.14 -9.12 7.38
CA LEU A 361 15.21 -9.71 6.57
C LEU A 361 16.60 -9.67 7.22
N ARG A 362 16.91 -8.59 7.95
CA ARG A 362 18.21 -8.37 8.59
C ARG A 362 18.27 -8.86 10.04
N ARG A 363 17.22 -9.51 10.52
CA ARG A 363 17.08 -9.89 11.93
C ARG A 363 18.14 -10.92 12.33
N GLU A 364 18.86 -10.59 13.40
CA GLU A 364 19.83 -11.43 14.10
C GLU A 364 19.49 -11.43 15.59
N ILE A 365 19.12 -12.59 16.13
CA ILE A 365 18.78 -12.78 17.55
C ILE A 365 20.00 -13.34 18.27
N LYS A 366 20.40 -12.65 19.35
CA LYS A 366 21.60 -12.99 20.13
C LYS A 366 21.38 -14.16 21.09
N GLU A 367 20.15 -14.39 21.55
CA GLU A 367 19.84 -15.47 22.49
C GLU A 367 20.03 -16.84 21.82
N PRO A 368 20.83 -17.76 22.41
CA PRO A 368 21.16 -19.03 21.77
C PRO A 368 19.94 -19.93 21.57
N GLU A 369 18.98 -19.92 22.50
CA GLU A 369 17.74 -20.69 22.43
C GLU A 369 16.85 -20.26 21.24
N CYS A 370 16.82 -18.96 20.97
CA CYS A 370 16.02 -18.35 19.90
C CYS A 370 16.82 -18.11 18.60
N ARG A 371 18.07 -18.59 18.52
CA ARG A 371 18.95 -18.34 17.36
C ARG A 371 18.36 -18.88 16.04
N HIS A 372 17.62 -19.99 16.12
CA HIS A 372 16.91 -20.58 14.98
C HIS A 372 15.87 -19.62 14.37
N LEU A 373 15.40 -18.58 15.05
CA LEU A 373 14.47 -17.60 14.47
C LEU A 373 15.16 -16.48 13.67
N SER A 374 16.50 -16.42 13.68
CA SER A 374 17.24 -15.41 12.92
C SER A 374 17.16 -15.67 11.41
N ARG A 375 17.24 -14.60 10.62
CA ARG A 375 17.27 -14.68 9.15
C ARG A 375 18.62 -14.24 8.58
N LYS A 376 19.35 -13.38 9.29
CA LYS A 376 20.74 -13.03 9.01
C LYS A 376 21.65 -13.79 9.98
N PHE A 377 22.66 -14.46 9.43
CA PHE A 377 23.71 -15.11 10.20
C PHE A 377 25.07 -14.59 9.75
N THR A 378 25.98 -14.39 10.70
CA THR A 378 27.37 -14.06 10.41
C THR A 378 28.14 -15.37 10.21
N GLU A 379 28.58 -15.63 8.98
CA GLU A 379 29.33 -16.86 8.69
C GLU A 379 30.74 -16.75 9.24
N TRP A 380 31.47 -15.71 8.84
CA TRP A 380 32.80 -15.38 9.32
C TRP A 380 33.00 -13.87 9.27
N ALA A 381 33.88 -13.35 10.12
CA ALA A 381 34.22 -11.94 10.19
C ALA A 381 35.74 -11.81 10.27
N TYR A 382 36.33 -11.11 9.32
CA TYR A 382 37.77 -10.80 9.32
C TYR A 382 37.97 -9.29 9.21
N GLY A 383 38.12 -8.64 10.37
CA GLY A 383 38.21 -7.20 10.47
C GLY A 383 36.99 -6.53 9.81
N PRO A 384 37.16 -5.63 8.84
CA PRO A 384 36.05 -4.93 8.17
C PRO A 384 35.27 -5.78 7.16
N VAL A 385 35.75 -6.98 6.84
CA VAL A 385 35.11 -7.87 5.87
C VAL A 385 34.29 -8.92 6.61
N HIS A 386 32.99 -8.96 6.35
CA HIS A 386 32.07 -9.91 6.95
C HIS A 386 31.35 -10.70 5.86
N SER A 387 31.31 -12.03 5.99
CA SER A 387 30.40 -12.85 5.20
C SER A 387 29.13 -13.06 5.99
N SER A 388 28.01 -12.64 5.41
CA SER A 388 26.68 -12.80 5.99
C SER A 388 25.84 -13.76 5.16
N LEU A 389 25.10 -14.64 5.83
CA LEU A 389 24.19 -15.61 5.24
C LEU A 389 22.75 -15.14 5.49
N TYR A 390 22.00 -14.98 4.42
CA TYR A 390 20.58 -14.62 4.46
C TYR A 390 19.72 -15.83 4.12
N ASP A 391 18.74 -16.14 4.95
CA ASP A 391 17.75 -17.19 4.64
C ASP A 391 16.85 -16.76 3.46
N LEU A 392 16.72 -17.63 2.45
CA LEU A 392 15.91 -17.41 1.26
C LEU A 392 14.46 -17.91 1.38
N SER A 393 14.07 -18.46 2.53
CA SER A 393 12.71 -18.92 2.80
C SER A 393 11.67 -17.82 2.49
N SER A 394 10.68 -18.15 1.65
CA SER A 394 9.62 -17.23 1.16
C SER A 394 10.09 -16.05 0.30
N ILE A 395 11.39 -15.94 0.00
CA ILE A 395 11.94 -14.85 -0.81
C ILE A 395 12.10 -15.26 -2.27
N ASP A 396 12.69 -16.44 -2.52
CA ASP A 396 13.05 -16.90 -3.86
C ASP A 396 11.84 -17.44 -4.65
N THR A 397 11.94 -17.40 -5.97
CA THR A 397 10.85 -17.75 -6.92
C THR A 397 10.49 -19.22 -6.98
N CYS A 398 11.24 -20.08 -6.31
CA CYS A 398 10.88 -21.49 -6.19
C CYS A 398 9.61 -21.70 -5.34
N GLU A 399 9.28 -20.76 -4.45
CA GLU A 399 8.09 -20.81 -3.61
C GLU A 399 6.94 -20.01 -4.24
N LYS A 400 5.71 -20.55 -4.15
CA LYS A 400 4.51 -19.84 -4.60
C LYS A 400 4.24 -18.64 -3.69
N ASN A 401 3.82 -17.51 -4.25
CA ASN A 401 3.62 -16.25 -3.52
C ASN A 401 4.91 -15.73 -2.86
N SER A 402 6.04 -15.90 -3.55
CA SER A 402 7.32 -15.38 -3.06
C SER A 402 7.28 -13.85 -2.89
N VAL A 403 8.11 -13.35 -1.98
CA VAL A 403 8.29 -11.90 -1.79
C VAL A 403 8.65 -11.22 -3.11
N LEU A 404 9.55 -11.78 -3.91
CA LEU A 404 9.93 -11.19 -5.20
C LEU A 404 8.76 -11.09 -6.18
N GLU A 405 7.92 -12.13 -6.28
CA GLU A 405 6.72 -12.11 -7.11
C GLU A 405 5.71 -11.06 -6.61
N ILE A 406 5.47 -11.00 -5.30
CA ILE A 406 4.53 -10.04 -4.70
C ILE A 406 5.01 -8.62 -4.96
N ILE A 407 6.29 -8.31 -4.76
CA ILE A 407 6.83 -6.96 -4.99
C ILE A 407 6.74 -6.55 -6.46
N ALA A 408 7.08 -7.48 -7.37
CA ALA A 408 7.08 -7.20 -8.80
C ALA A 408 5.66 -7.05 -9.38
N TYR A 409 4.73 -7.90 -8.94
CA TYR A 409 3.38 -7.99 -9.50
C TYR A 409 2.37 -7.12 -8.78
N SER A 410 2.52 -6.84 -7.49
CA SER A 410 1.62 -5.93 -6.76
C SER A 410 1.79 -4.52 -7.30
N SER A 411 0.70 -3.99 -7.88
CA SER A 411 0.67 -2.67 -8.52
C SER A 411 0.26 -1.55 -7.57
N GLU A 412 -0.33 -1.91 -6.44
CA GLU A 412 -0.94 -1.00 -5.46
C GLU A 412 0.04 -0.57 -4.35
N THR A 413 1.26 -1.12 -4.33
CA THR A 413 2.21 -0.88 -3.26
C THR A 413 2.97 0.43 -3.42
N PRO A 414 2.92 1.34 -2.42
CA PRO A 414 3.76 2.53 -2.43
C PRO A 414 5.24 2.13 -2.32
N ASN A 415 6.13 2.90 -2.97
CA ASN A 415 7.59 2.80 -2.87
C ASN A 415 8.22 1.40 -3.08
N ARG A 416 7.55 0.52 -3.83
CA ARG A 416 8.04 -0.86 -4.10
C ARG A 416 9.43 -0.93 -4.74
N HIS A 417 9.82 0.11 -5.48
CA HIS A 417 11.13 0.19 -6.12
C HIS A 417 12.27 0.41 -5.10
N GLU A 418 11.98 1.03 -3.95
CA GLU A 418 12.95 1.21 -2.86
C GLU A 418 13.14 -0.09 -2.07
N MET A 419 12.06 -0.86 -1.89
CA MET A 419 12.11 -2.14 -1.18
C MET A 419 13.07 -3.15 -1.84
N LEU A 420 13.22 -3.11 -3.17
CA LEU A 420 14.19 -3.96 -3.89
C LEU A 420 15.65 -3.55 -3.69
N LEU A 421 15.91 -2.36 -3.11
CA LEU A 421 17.27 -1.92 -2.77
C LEU A 421 17.76 -2.53 -1.47
N VAL A 422 16.84 -3.05 -0.64
CA VAL A 422 17.16 -3.70 0.63
C VAL A 422 17.97 -4.98 0.37
N GLU A 423 19.02 -5.19 1.17
CA GLU A 423 19.76 -6.46 1.19
C GLU A 423 18.94 -7.51 1.96
N PRO A 424 18.77 -8.74 1.46
CA PRO A 424 19.56 -9.42 0.41
C PRO A 424 19.07 -9.27 -1.03
N LEU A 425 17.87 -8.70 -1.26
CA LEU A 425 17.20 -8.72 -2.58
C LEU A 425 18.04 -8.09 -3.68
N ASN A 426 18.70 -6.97 -3.40
CA ASN A 426 19.53 -6.27 -4.39
C ASN A 426 20.68 -7.14 -4.90
N GLN A 427 21.37 -7.85 -3.99
CA GLN A 427 22.49 -8.73 -4.34
C GLN A 427 21.99 -10.03 -4.99
N LEU A 428 20.87 -10.58 -4.50
CA LEU A 428 20.23 -11.76 -5.07
C LEU A 428 19.83 -11.54 -6.54
N LEU A 429 19.19 -10.41 -6.84
CA LEU A 429 18.80 -10.06 -8.21
C LEU A 429 20.02 -9.81 -9.11
N GLN A 430 21.11 -9.27 -8.55
CA GLN A 430 22.36 -9.07 -9.28
C GLN A 430 23.03 -10.42 -9.61
N ASP A 431 23.10 -11.35 -8.65
CA ASP A 431 23.64 -12.70 -8.86
C ASP A 431 22.86 -13.48 -9.92
N LYS A 432 21.52 -13.50 -9.80
CA LYS A 432 20.65 -14.12 -10.82
C LYS A 432 20.90 -13.55 -12.21
N TRP A 433 21.07 -12.23 -12.30
CA TRP A 433 21.33 -11.58 -13.57
C TRP A 433 22.66 -12.01 -14.20
N ASP A 434 23.74 -11.95 -13.41
CA ASP A 434 25.08 -12.22 -13.92
C ASP A 434 25.29 -13.69 -14.24
N ARG A 435 24.68 -14.60 -13.46
CA ARG A 435 24.82 -16.05 -13.63
C ARG A 435 24.13 -16.59 -14.88
N PHE A 436 22.87 -16.20 -15.14
CA PHE A 436 22.11 -16.80 -16.25
C PHE A 436 21.26 -15.81 -17.05
N VAL A 437 20.56 -14.87 -16.40
CA VAL A 437 19.55 -14.04 -17.10
C VAL A 437 20.20 -13.20 -18.18
N LYS A 438 21.40 -12.65 -17.94
CA LYS A 438 22.12 -11.84 -18.93
C LYS A 438 22.31 -12.57 -20.26
N HIS A 439 22.76 -13.83 -20.21
CA HIS A 439 23.00 -14.64 -21.42
C HIS A 439 21.69 -14.93 -22.16
N LEU A 440 20.66 -15.30 -21.42
CA LEU A 440 19.35 -15.63 -21.99
C LEU A 440 18.63 -14.40 -22.54
N PHE A 441 18.78 -13.26 -21.88
CA PHE A 441 18.23 -11.98 -22.31
C PHE A 441 18.84 -11.53 -23.64
N TYR A 442 20.17 -11.62 -23.80
CA TYR A 442 20.81 -11.31 -25.07
C TYR A 442 20.44 -12.32 -26.17
N PHE A 443 20.31 -13.60 -25.84
CA PHE A 443 19.82 -14.59 -26.79
C PHE A 443 18.41 -14.26 -27.30
N ASN A 444 17.50 -13.90 -26.40
CA ASN A 444 16.14 -13.47 -26.75
C ASN A 444 16.16 -12.17 -27.58
N PHE A 445 17.06 -11.23 -27.28
CA PHE A 445 17.27 -10.03 -28.09
C PHE A 445 17.65 -10.37 -29.53
N PHE A 446 18.64 -11.26 -29.73
CA PHE A 446 19.06 -11.66 -31.07
C PHE A 446 17.98 -12.39 -31.85
N ILE A 447 17.20 -13.26 -31.20
CA ILE A 447 16.05 -13.93 -31.83
C ILE A 447 15.00 -12.90 -32.25
N TYR A 448 14.67 -11.95 -31.38
CA TYR A 448 13.68 -10.92 -31.71
C TYR A 448 14.15 -9.99 -32.82
N ALA A 449 15.40 -9.54 -32.77
CA ALA A 449 16.00 -8.73 -33.82
C ALA A 449 15.99 -9.47 -35.17
N ALA A 450 16.35 -10.76 -35.19
CA ALA A 450 16.26 -11.59 -36.38
C ALA A 450 14.81 -11.69 -36.90
N HIS A 451 13.83 -11.89 -36.00
CA HIS A 451 12.40 -11.92 -36.38
C HIS A 451 11.93 -10.61 -37.02
N ILE A 452 12.31 -9.45 -36.47
CA ILE A 452 11.96 -8.15 -37.06
C ILE A 452 12.67 -7.92 -38.40
N VAL A 453 13.94 -8.34 -38.53
CA VAL A 453 14.64 -8.29 -39.82
C VAL A 453 13.94 -9.16 -40.86
N ILE A 454 13.54 -10.38 -40.51
CA ILE A 454 12.77 -11.26 -41.40
C ILE A 454 11.44 -10.60 -41.80
N LEU A 455 10.73 -9.98 -40.85
CA LEU A 455 9.50 -9.24 -41.13
C LEU A 455 9.74 -8.05 -42.07
N THR A 456 10.84 -7.31 -41.92
CA THR A 456 11.20 -6.22 -42.85
C THR A 456 11.50 -6.71 -44.25
N VAL A 457 12.24 -7.82 -44.37
CA VAL A 457 12.58 -8.44 -45.65
C VAL A 457 11.31 -8.93 -46.34
N ALA A 458 10.41 -9.59 -45.60
CA ALA A 458 9.12 -10.03 -46.11
C ALA A 458 8.24 -8.85 -46.58
N ALA A 459 8.18 -7.76 -45.80
CA ALA A 459 7.43 -6.56 -46.17
C ALA A 459 8.02 -5.84 -47.40
N TYR A 460 9.35 -5.82 -47.55
CA TYR A 460 10.04 -5.17 -48.66
C TYR A 460 9.90 -5.94 -49.98
N TYR A 461 10.06 -7.27 -49.97
CA TYR A 461 9.93 -8.12 -51.16
C TYR A 461 8.48 -8.49 -51.49
N ARG A 462 7.52 -7.76 -50.95
CA ARG A 462 6.11 -7.95 -51.22
C ARG A 462 5.81 -7.70 -52.71
N PRO A 463 5.15 -8.63 -53.41
CA PRO A 463 4.72 -8.40 -54.79
C PRO A 463 3.64 -7.31 -54.82
N THR A 464 3.80 -6.37 -55.75
CA THR A 464 2.84 -5.28 -55.96
C THR A 464 1.71 -5.73 -56.89
N LYS A 465 0.60 -4.95 -56.95
CA LYS A 465 -0.65 -5.26 -57.70
C LYS A 465 -0.49 -5.74 -59.15
N LYS A 466 0.69 -5.56 -59.75
CA LYS A 466 1.04 -6.11 -61.07
C LYS A 466 0.94 -7.65 -61.15
N HIS A 467 0.85 -8.36 -60.02
CA HIS A 467 0.82 -9.84 -59.95
C HIS A 467 -0.52 -10.46 -59.50
N GLY A 468 -1.62 -9.69 -59.39
CA GLY A 468 -2.97 -10.20 -59.07
C GLY A 468 -3.51 -9.85 -57.68
N GLU A 469 -4.66 -10.44 -57.31
CA GLU A 469 -5.27 -10.32 -55.97
C GLU A 469 -4.54 -11.23 -54.95
N PRO A 470 -4.44 -10.82 -53.67
CA PRO A 470 -3.96 -11.72 -52.62
C PRO A 470 -4.94 -12.89 -52.45
N PRO A 471 -4.48 -14.14 -52.21
CA PRO A 471 -3.10 -14.60 -52.17
C PRO A 471 -2.47 -14.72 -53.55
N PHE A 472 -1.20 -14.31 -53.67
CA PHE A 472 -0.49 -14.30 -54.95
C PHE A 472 -0.15 -15.73 -55.41
N ALA A 473 -0.25 -15.97 -56.73
CA ALA A 473 0.14 -17.24 -57.33
C ALA A 473 1.63 -17.52 -57.09
N PHE A 474 1.93 -18.74 -56.64
CA PHE A 474 3.28 -19.17 -56.32
C PHE A 474 4.02 -19.57 -57.60
N ASN A 475 5.03 -18.81 -58.01
CA ASN A 475 5.93 -19.19 -59.09
C ASN A 475 7.13 -19.89 -58.46
N TYR A 476 7.52 -21.05 -59.02
CA TYR A 476 8.61 -21.90 -58.53
C TYR A 476 10.02 -21.28 -58.69
N THR A 477 10.23 -20.08 -58.17
CA THR A 477 11.50 -19.34 -58.18
C THR A 477 12.12 -19.32 -56.79
N THR A 478 13.45 -19.43 -56.72
CA THR A 478 14.20 -19.44 -55.45
C THR A 478 13.90 -18.24 -54.56
N ASN A 479 13.71 -17.05 -55.14
CA ASN A 479 13.39 -15.83 -54.38
C ASN A 479 12.00 -15.90 -53.72
N GLU A 480 11.01 -16.49 -54.37
CA GLU A 480 9.67 -16.65 -53.79
C GLU A 480 9.64 -17.69 -52.66
N TYR A 481 10.46 -18.75 -52.75
CA TYR A 481 10.66 -19.69 -51.63
C TYR A 481 11.19 -18.99 -50.38
N PHE A 482 12.22 -18.15 -50.51
CA PHE A 482 12.75 -17.40 -49.36
C PHE A 482 11.71 -16.43 -48.78
N ARG A 483 10.92 -15.75 -49.63
CA ARG A 483 9.84 -14.85 -49.19
C ARG A 483 8.78 -15.59 -48.39
N VAL A 484 8.21 -16.67 -48.93
CA VAL A 484 7.16 -17.44 -48.25
C VAL A 484 7.68 -18.07 -46.96
N THR A 485 8.93 -18.54 -46.95
CA THR A 485 9.57 -19.02 -45.72
C THR A 485 9.65 -17.90 -44.66
N GLY A 486 10.02 -16.68 -45.06
CA GLY A 486 10.04 -15.51 -44.17
C GLY A 486 8.64 -15.11 -43.66
N GLU A 487 7.62 -15.19 -44.49
CA GLU A 487 6.22 -14.92 -44.11
C GLU A 487 5.72 -15.97 -43.10
N ILE A 488 5.97 -17.25 -43.34
CA ILE A 488 5.63 -18.34 -42.41
C ILE A 488 6.33 -18.15 -41.07
N LEU A 489 7.63 -17.85 -41.08
CA LEU A 489 8.41 -17.61 -39.87
C LEU A 489 7.93 -16.36 -39.11
N SER A 490 7.46 -15.34 -39.84
CA SER A 490 6.87 -14.14 -39.25
C SER A 490 5.53 -14.42 -38.57
N VAL A 491 4.65 -15.22 -39.21
CA VAL A 491 3.37 -15.64 -38.61
C VAL A 491 3.58 -16.56 -37.41
N LEU A 492 4.52 -17.51 -37.50
CA LEU A 492 4.89 -18.37 -36.37
C LEU A 492 5.44 -17.57 -35.18
N GLY A 493 6.31 -16.59 -35.44
CA GLY A 493 6.78 -15.67 -34.40
C GLY A 493 5.65 -14.84 -33.79
N GLY A 494 4.73 -14.32 -34.62
CA GLY A 494 3.53 -13.63 -34.16
C GLY A 494 2.66 -14.52 -33.26
N ALA A 495 2.40 -15.77 -33.65
CA ALA A 495 1.67 -16.73 -32.84
C ALA A 495 2.37 -17.03 -31.50
N TYR A 496 3.70 -17.20 -31.50
CA TYR A 496 4.47 -17.38 -30.27
C TYR A 496 4.31 -16.21 -29.30
N PHE A 497 4.45 -14.97 -29.77
CA PHE A 497 4.26 -13.78 -28.93
C PHE A 497 2.81 -13.62 -28.47
N PHE A 498 1.84 -14.02 -29.28
CA PHE A 498 0.43 -14.01 -28.92
C PHE A 498 0.11 -14.98 -27.76
N PHE A 499 0.54 -16.24 -27.87
CA PHE A 499 0.37 -17.22 -26.79
C PHE A 499 1.13 -16.84 -25.52
N ARG A 500 2.35 -16.30 -25.67
CA ARG A 500 3.12 -15.75 -24.54
C ARG A 500 2.38 -14.60 -23.86
N GLY A 501 1.78 -13.68 -24.64
CA GLY A 501 0.96 -12.59 -24.13
C GLY A 501 -0.28 -13.09 -23.38
N ILE A 502 -1.00 -14.08 -23.92
CA ILE A 502 -2.15 -14.69 -23.23
C ILE A 502 -1.73 -15.34 -21.91
N LYS A 503 -0.63 -16.09 -21.90
CA LYS A 503 -0.09 -16.70 -20.67
C LYS A 503 0.23 -15.63 -19.63
N TYR A 504 0.85 -14.53 -20.06
CA TYR A 504 1.20 -13.39 -19.21
C TYR A 504 -0.04 -12.73 -18.59
N PHE A 505 -1.07 -12.42 -19.38
CA PHE A 505 -2.31 -11.81 -18.87
C PHE A 505 -3.10 -12.77 -17.96
N LYS A 506 -3.15 -14.06 -18.29
CA LYS A 506 -3.88 -15.06 -17.49
C LYS A 506 -3.23 -15.29 -16.12
N GLN A 507 -1.91 -15.32 -16.05
CA GLN A 507 -1.19 -15.49 -14.77
C GLN A 507 -1.29 -14.26 -13.86
N ARG A 508 -1.38 -13.06 -14.44
CA ARG A 508 -1.22 -11.81 -13.69
C ARG A 508 -2.54 -11.14 -13.30
N GLN A 509 -3.67 -11.50 -13.93
CA GLN A 509 -5.00 -10.84 -13.81
C GLN A 509 -4.91 -9.33 -13.46
N PRO A 510 -4.17 -8.52 -14.24
CA PRO A 510 -3.85 -7.16 -13.82
C PRO A 510 -5.06 -6.23 -13.98
N SER A 511 -5.24 -5.30 -13.04
CA SER A 511 -6.20 -4.21 -13.19
C SER A 511 -5.80 -3.30 -14.37
N LEU A 512 -6.77 -2.73 -15.09
CA LEU A 512 -6.51 -1.94 -16.31
C LEU A 512 -5.54 -0.77 -16.08
N LYS A 513 -5.63 -0.13 -14.91
CA LYS A 513 -4.72 0.95 -14.49
C LYS A 513 -3.28 0.47 -14.30
N ALA A 514 -3.10 -0.75 -13.80
CA ALA A 514 -1.79 -1.35 -13.61
C ALA A 514 -1.13 -1.75 -14.93
N ILE A 515 -1.91 -2.20 -15.92
CA ILE A 515 -1.41 -2.56 -17.25
C ILE A 515 -0.78 -1.34 -17.93
N PHE A 516 -1.52 -0.22 -17.98
CA PHE A 516 -1.08 1.00 -18.65
C PHE A 516 0.15 1.64 -17.97
N THR A 517 0.21 1.61 -16.64
CA THR A 517 1.27 2.31 -15.89
C THR A 517 2.55 1.49 -15.72
N ASN A 518 2.43 0.17 -15.53
CA ASN A 518 3.55 -0.69 -15.12
C ASN A 518 3.94 -1.76 -16.17
N SER A 519 3.14 -2.00 -17.20
CA SER A 519 3.35 -3.11 -18.15
C SER A 519 3.09 -2.75 -19.61
N TYR A 520 3.26 -1.47 -19.96
CA TYR A 520 3.10 -0.97 -21.33
C TYR A 520 3.93 -1.76 -22.36
N SER A 521 5.17 -2.12 -22.03
CA SER A 521 6.03 -2.84 -22.99
C SER A 521 5.47 -4.22 -23.37
N GLU A 522 4.90 -4.96 -22.42
CA GLU A 522 4.29 -6.27 -22.69
C GLU A 522 2.97 -6.11 -23.45
N LEU A 523 2.22 -5.04 -23.18
CA LEU A 523 1.04 -4.66 -23.98
C LEU A 523 1.42 -4.38 -25.43
N LEU A 524 2.52 -3.67 -25.69
CA LEU A 524 2.99 -3.42 -27.05
C LEU A 524 3.41 -4.68 -27.80
N PHE A 525 4.07 -5.64 -27.14
CA PHE A 525 4.36 -6.95 -27.75
C PHE A 525 3.08 -7.71 -28.09
N PHE A 526 2.06 -7.62 -27.23
CA PHE A 526 0.76 -8.23 -27.50
C PHE A 526 0.06 -7.55 -28.68
N ILE A 527 -0.02 -6.22 -28.72
CA ILE A 527 -0.59 -5.47 -29.84
C ILE A 527 0.15 -5.79 -31.15
N HIS A 528 1.48 -5.84 -31.12
CA HIS A 528 2.30 -6.24 -32.26
C HIS A 528 1.91 -7.62 -32.79
N SER A 529 1.76 -8.61 -31.90
CA SER A 529 1.36 -9.97 -32.28
C SER A 529 -0.04 -10.03 -32.90
N VAL A 530 -0.99 -9.26 -32.35
CA VAL A 530 -2.36 -9.17 -32.88
C VAL A 530 -2.37 -8.51 -34.26
N LEU A 531 -1.55 -7.47 -34.49
CA LEU A 531 -1.44 -6.83 -35.80
C LEU A 531 -0.84 -7.77 -36.86
N ILE A 532 0.18 -8.57 -36.52
CA ILE A 532 0.74 -9.59 -37.44
C ILE A 532 -0.31 -10.64 -37.77
N LEU A 533 -0.98 -11.22 -36.77
CA LEU A 533 -2.01 -12.24 -36.99
C LEU A 533 -3.21 -11.68 -37.77
N GLY A 534 -3.63 -10.44 -37.46
CA GLY A 534 -4.65 -9.73 -38.21
C GLY A 534 -4.27 -9.50 -39.67
N SER A 535 -3.02 -9.14 -39.95
CA SER A 535 -2.53 -9.01 -41.33
C SER A 535 -2.57 -10.35 -42.08
N ALA A 536 -2.23 -11.47 -41.41
CA ALA A 536 -2.32 -12.79 -42.01
C ALA A 536 -3.78 -13.18 -42.34
N ILE A 537 -4.72 -12.92 -41.42
CA ILE A 537 -6.15 -13.19 -41.64
C ILE A 537 -6.71 -12.37 -42.82
N LEU A 538 -6.34 -11.08 -42.92
CA LEU A 538 -6.76 -10.22 -44.01
C LEU A 538 -6.15 -10.65 -45.35
N TYR A 539 -4.91 -11.15 -45.35
CA TYR A 539 -4.26 -11.70 -46.53
C TYR A 539 -5.02 -12.91 -47.08
N PHE A 540 -5.44 -13.84 -46.20
CA PHE A 540 -6.26 -15.00 -46.61
C PHE A 540 -7.69 -14.61 -47.02
N SER A 541 -8.23 -13.54 -46.43
CA SER A 541 -9.54 -12.97 -46.80
C SER A 541 -9.54 -12.18 -48.12
N LYS A 542 -8.42 -12.18 -48.86
CA LYS A 542 -8.23 -11.45 -50.12
C LYS A 542 -8.40 -9.93 -50.02
N GLN A 543 -8.27 -9.35 -48.84
CA GLN A 543 -8.44 -7.91 -48.64
C GLN A 543 -7.11 -7.18 -48.71
N GLU A 544 -7.00 -6.12 -49.51
CA GLU A 544 -5.76 -5.32 -49.61
C GLU A 544 -5.38 -4.55 -48.33
N LEU A 545 -6.28 -4.49 -47.35
CA LEU A 545 -6.07 -3.80 -46.07
C LEU A 545 -4.97 -4.44 -45.20
N TYR A 546 -4.56 -5.69 -45.48
CA TYR A 546 -3.50 -6.36 -44.71
C TYR A 546 -2.19 -5.58 -44.67
N VAL A 547 -1.91 -4.79 -45.70
CA VAL A 547 -0.69 -3.97 -45.83
C VAL A 547 -0.62 -2.92 -44.74
N ILE A 548 -1.76 -2.29 -44.46
CA ILE A 548 -1.85 -1.23 -43.45
C ILE A 548 -1.50 -1.84 -42.09
N LEU A 549 -2.13 -2.96 -41.74
CA LEU A 549 -1.82 -3.68 -40.49
C LEU A 549 -0.37 -4.14 -40.42
N MET A 550 0.20 -4.63 -41.54
CA MET A 550 1.59 -5.07 -41.62
C MET A 550 2.58 -3.91 -41.41
N VAL A 551 2.34 -2.74 -42.00
CA VAL A 551 3.19 -1.55 -41.83
C VAL A 551 3.14 -1.05 -40.39
N PHE A 552 1.95 -0.99 -39.78
CA PHE A 552 1.83 -0.65 -38.37
C PHE A 552 2.52 -1.69 -37.47
N ALA A 553 2.39 -2.98 -37.77
CA ALA A 553 3.10 -4.03 -37.07
C ALA A 553 4.62 -3.86 -37.18
N LEU A 554 5.12 -3.51 -38.36
CA LEU A 554 6.55 -3.29 -38.60
C LEU A 554 7.10 -2.09 -37.82
N ALA A 555 6.40 -0.95 -37.86
CA ALA A 555 6.76 0.23 -37.10
C ALA A 555 6.78 -0.07 -35.60
N LEU A 556 5.75 -0.75 -35.09
CA LEU A 556 5.66 -1.16 -33.69
C LEU A 556 6.75 -2.18 -33.31
N GLY A 557 7.13 -3.07 -34.23
CA GLY A 557 8.18 -4.06 -34.01
C GLY A 557 9.56 -3.44 -33.80
N TRP A 558 9.90 -2.43 -34.60
CA TRP A 558 11.15 -1.69 -34.42
C TRP A 558 11.16 -0.84 -33.14
N THR A 559 10.04 -0.20 -32.78
CA THR A 559 9.96 0.54 -31.52
C THR A 559 10.04 -0.39 -30.30
N ASN A 560 9.48 -1.60 -30.39
CA ASN A 560 9.59 -2.63 -29.36
C ASN A 560 11.02 -3.09 -29.10
N LEU A 561 11.97 -2.88 -30.03
CA LEU A 561 13.39 -3.16 -29.80
C LEU A 561 13.97 -2.34 -28.64
N LEU A 562 13.40 -1.16 -28.35
CA LEU A 562 13.78 -0.32 -27.22
C LEU A 562 13.62 -1.04 -25.87
N TYR A 563 12.73 -2.03 -25.77
CA TYR A 563 12.60 -2.87 -24.56
C TYR A 563 13.93 -3.52 -24.16
N TYR A 564 14.72 -3.98 -25.12
CA TYR A 564 15.96 -4.69 -24.85
C TYR A 564 17.10 -3.78 -24.37
N THR A 565 16.95 -2.46 -24.49
CA THR A 565 17.92 -1.50 -23.94
C THR A 565 18.00 -1.55 -22.41
N ARG A 566 16.95 -2.07 -21.74
CA ARG A 566 16.87 -2.25 -20.28
C ARG A 566 17.96 -3.15 -19.71
N GLY A 567 18.55 -4.04 -20.51
CA GLY A 567 19.62 -4.94 -20.07
C GLY A 567 20.94 -4.25 -19.77
N PHE A 568 21.17 -3.04 -20.32
CA PHE A 568 22.34 -2.24 -20.01
C PHE A 568 22.01 -1.20 -18.94
N GLN A 569 22.88 -1.01 -17.96
CA GLN A 569 22.60 -0.10 -16.84
C GLN A 569 22.42 1.35 -17.28
N GLN A 570 23.31 1.89 -18.11
CA GLN A 570 23.23 3.29 -18.55
C GLN A 570 22.01 3.51 -19.46
N MET A 571 21.85 2.69 -20.49
CA MET A 571 20.72 2.83 -21.43
C MET A 571 19.37 2.51 -20.79
N GLY A 572 19.33 1.56 -19.85
CA GLY A 572 18.10 1.21 -19.14
C GLY A 572 17.56 2.34 -18.27
N ILE A 573 18.42 3.13 -17.63
CA ILE A 573 18.02 4.32 -16.88
C ILE A 573 17.37 5.35 -17.81
N TYR A 574 17.97 5.61 -18.97
CA TYR A 574 17.39 6.52 -19.97
C TYR A 574 16.09 5.97 -20.58
N SER A 575 16.00 4.66 -20.81
CA SER A 575 14.78 4.01 -21.32
C SER A 575 13.59 4.19 -20.36
N VAL A 576 13.81 4.02 -19.06
CA VAL A 576 12.79 4.29 -18.01
C VAL A 576 12.33 5.74 -18.03
N MET A 577 13.29 6.66 -18.20
CA MET A 577 13.00 8.10 -18.24
C MET A 577 12.14 8.44 -19.46
N LEU A 578 12.52 7.96 -20.64
CA LEU A 578 11.74 8.13 -21.88
C LEU A 578 10.33 7.56 -21.75
N GLU A 579 10.17 6.35 -21.21
CA GLU A 579 8.87 5.71 -21.01
C GLU A 579 7.93 6.57 -20.13
N LYS A 580 8.42 7.05 -18.98
CA LYS A 580 7.63 7.88 -18.07
C LYS A 580 7.28 9.25 -18.65
N MET A 581 8.21 9.88 -19.38
CA MET A 581 7.99 11.18 -20.02
C MET A 581 6.95 11.07 -21.14
N MET A 582 7.06 10.02 -21.97
CA MET A 582 6.11 9.77 -23.06
C MET A 582 4.70 9.48 -22.56
N LEU A 583 4.52 8.66 -21.51
CA LEU A 583 3.19 8.29 -21.03
C LEU A 583 2.49 9.42 -20.25
N ARG A 584 3.23 10.23 -19.48
CA ARG A 584 2.62 11.23 -18.60
C ARG A 584 2.57 12.61 -19.24
N ASP A 585 3.69 13.06 -19.78
CA ASP A 585 3.86 14.46 -20.17
C ASP A 585 3.46 14.64 -21.64
N LEU A 586 3.88 13.73 -22.52
CA LEU A 586 3.48 13.77 -23.91
C LEU A 586 1.98 13.51 -24.08
N CYS A 587 1.35 12.63 -23.29
CA CYS A 587 -0.11 12.44 -23.38
C CYS A 587 -0.89 13.70 -23.00
N ARG A 588 -0.50 14.42 -21.94
CA ARG A 588 -1.12 15.71 -21.56
C ARG A 588 -0.93 16.75 -22.66
N PHE A 589 0.27 16.81 -23.22
CA PHE A 589 0.58 17.68 -24.34
C PHE A 589 -0.25 17.34 -25.59
N ILE A 590 -0.36 16.07 -25.96
CA ILE A 590 -1.15 15.63 -27.12
C ILE A 590 -2.62 16.03 -26.96
N VAL A 591 -3.20 15.92 -25.75
CA VAL A 591 -4.59 16.36 -25.52
C VAL A 591 -4.76 17.85 -25.76
N VAL A 592 -3.88 18.69 -25.20
CA VAL A 592 -3.91 20.15 -25.42
C VAL A 592 -3.68 20.47 -26.90
N TYR A 593 -2.68 19.84 -27.51
CA TYR A 593 -2.38 19.99 -28.93
C TYR A 593 -3.58 19.61 -29.81
N LEU A 594 -4.24 18.48 -29.55
CA LEU A 594 -5.40 18.04 -30.32
C LEU A 594 -6.59 19.00 -30.19
N LEU A 595 -6.82 19.58 -29.01
CA LEU A 595 -7.87 20.60 -28.83
C LEU A 595 -7.61 21.84 -29.70
N PHE A 596 -6.38 22.36 -29.68
CA PHE A 596 -6.01 23.47 -30.55
C PHE A 596 -6.05 23.06 -32.03
N HIS A 597 -5.49 21.90 -32.37
CA HIS A 597 -5.40 21.41 -33.75
C HIS A 597 -6.78 21.22 -34.39
N LEU A 598 -7.72 20.59 -33.67
CA LEU A 598 -9.10 20.43 -34.14
C LEU A 598 -9.80 21.78 -34.27
N GLY A 599 -9.63 22.70 -33.30
CA GLY A 599 -10.25 24.02 -33.33
C GLY A 599 -9.75 24.92 -34.47
N PHE A 600 -8.46 24.89 -34.77
CA PHE A 600 -7.91 25.59 -35.93
C PHE A 600 -8.26 24.89 -37.25
N SER A 601 -8.33 23.55 -37.26
CA SER A 601 -8.77 22.79 -38.43
C SER A 601 -10.22 23.09 -38.81
N THR A 602 -11.14 23.20 -37.84
CA THR A 602 -12.53 23.60 -38.15
C THR A 602 -12.57 25.03 -38.70
N ALA A 603 -11.85 25.97 -38.09
CA ALA A 603 -11.79 27.36 -38.56
C ALA A 603 -11.22 27.50 -39.99
N VAL A 604 -10.21 26.71 -40.33
CA VAL A 604 -9.66 26.68 -41.70
C VAL A 604 -10.65 26.05 -42.67
N VAL A 605 -11.32 24.95 -42.30
CA VAL A 605 -12.34 24.31 -43.15
C VAL A 605 -13.50 25.24 -43.44
N THR A 606 -13.95 26.04 -42.47
CA THR A 606 -15.03 27.02 -42.68
C THR A 606 -14.64 28.16 -43.63
N LEU A 607 -13.34 28.43 -43.80
CA LEU A 607 -12.86 29.43 -44.77
C LEU A 607 -12.75 28.85 -46.19
N ILE A 608 -12.84 27.52 -46.34
CA ILE A 608 -12.86 26.82 -47.62
C ILE A 608 -14.33 26.72 -48.04
N GLU A 609 -14.85 27.78 -48.67
CA GLU A 609 -16.15 27.72 -49.33
C GLU A 609 -16.03 26.93 -50.65
N GLU A 610 -17.05 26.11 -50.96
CA GLU A 610 -17.09 25.35 -52.21
C GLU A 610 -17.39 26.30 -53.37
N ASP A 611 -16.51 26.36 -54.38
CA ASP A 611 -16.85 26.94 -55.68
C ASP A 611 -17.84 26.01 -56.40
N ASP A 612 -19.11 26.05 -55.99
CA ASP A 612 -20.22 25.33 -56.64
C ASP A 612 -20.60 25.94 -58.01
N GLU A 613 -19.94 27.01 -58.46
CA GLU A 613 -20.28 27.70 -59.71
C GLU A 613 -19.81 26.99 -61.00
N LEU A 614 -19.04 25.89 -60.92
CA LEU A 614 -18.55 25.18 -62.12
C LEU A 614 -19.37 23.96 -62.55
N LEU A 615 -20.46 23.60 -61.86
CA LEU A 615 -21.37 22.53 -62.32
C LEU A 615 -22.54 23.03 -63.20
N ALA A 616 -22.71 24.34 -63.38
CA ALA A 616 -23.80 24.89 -64.21
C ALA A 616 -23.40 25.24 -65.66
N GLN A 617 -22.11 25.26 -66.01
CA GLN A 617 -21.69 25.66 -67.35
C GLN A 617 -20.40 24.94 -67.79
N ASN A 618 -20.55 23.77 -68.41
CA ASN A 618 -19.82 23.35 -69.62
C ASN A 618 -20.08 21.87 -69.94
N GLN A 619 -21.23 21.61 -70.57
CA GLN A 619 -21.22 20.67 -71.69
C GLN A 619 -20.42 21.33 -72.82
N THR A 620 -19.16 20.93 -73.01
CA THR A 620 -18.53 20.63 -74.31
C THR A 620 -17.00 20.53 -74.16
N HIS A 621 -16.49 19.32 -74.43
CA HIS A 621 -15.15 18.95 -74.90
C HIS A 621 -13.93 19.79 -74.49
N SER A 622 -13.03 19.18 -73.72
CA SER A 622 -11.60 19.14 -74.09
C SER A 622 -10.85 17.98 -73.44
N THR A 623 -10.11 17.25 -74.27
CA THR A 623 -9.08 16.30 -73.87
C THR A 623 -7.84 17.09 -73.50
N CYS A 624 -7.57 17.23 -72.20
CA CYS A 624 -6.24 17.52 -71.67
C CYS A 624 -6.19 16.97 -70.25
N GLN A 625 -5.11 16.26 -69.92
CA GLN A 625 -4.82 15.72 -68.59
C GLN A 625 -4.71 16.86 -67.58
N SER A 626 -5.85 17.32 -67.06
CA SER A 626 -5.90 18.07 -65.82
C SER A 626 -5.64 17.06 -64.71
N LYS A 627 -4.47 17.15 -64.07
CA LYS A 627 -4.24 16.49 -62.78
C LYS A 627 -5.41 16.88 -61.88
N CYS A 628 -6.26 15.92 -61.53
CA CYS A 628 -7.29 16.12 -60.51
C CYS A 628 -6.60 16.75 -59.28
N ARG A 629 -6.81 18.05 -59.06
CA ARG A 629 -6.48 18.66 -57.78
C ARG A 629 -7.30 17.89 -56.74
N PRO A 630 -6.71 17.43 -55.62
CA PRO A 630 -7.49 16.78 -54.59
C PRO A 630 -8.59 17.76 -54.15
N SER A 631 -9.85 17.31 -54.09
CA SER A 631 -10.89 18.10 -53.45
C SER A 631 -10.53 18.17 -51.96
N TYR A 632 -10.10 19.34 -51.50
CA TYR A 632 -9.64 19.60 -50.14
C TYR A 632 -10.79 19.95 -49.18
N ASN A 633 -12.03 19.70 -49.58
CA ASN A 633 -13.22 20.09 -48.82
C ASN A 633 -13.54 19.16 -47.64
N ASN A 634 -12.71 18.14 -47.39
CA ASN A 634 -12.92 17.22 -46.28
C ASN A 634 -12.13 17.68 -45.04
N PHE A 635 -12.80 17.79 -43.90
CA PHE A 635 -12.20 18.15 -42.60
C PHE A 635 -10.93 17.35 -42.29
N TYR A 636 -10.90 16.06 -42.67
CA TYR A 636 -9.74 15.20 -42.51
C TYR A 636 -8.51 15.67 -43.32
N SER A 637 -8.71 16.14 -44.55
CA SER A 637 -7.62 16.60 -45.41
C SER A 637 -7.00 17.90 -44.89
N THR A 638 -7.81 18.85 -44.44
CA THR A 638 -7.34 20.10 -43.84
C THR A 638 -6.61 19.87 -42.52
N CYS A 639 -7.12 18.94 -41.69
CA CYS A 639 -6.48 18.51 -40.46
C CYS A 639 -5.07 17.95 -40.74
N LEU A 640 -4.93 17.09 -41.74
CA LEU A 640 -3.62 16.56 -42.15
C LEU A 640 -2.67 17.64 -42.69
N GLU A 641 -3.14 18.59 -43.50
CA GLU A 641 -2.30 19.69 -44.01
C GLU A 641 -1.82 20.59 -42.85
N LEU A 642 -2.70 20.96 -41.92
CA LEU A 642 -2.33 21.71 -40.72
C LEU A 642 -1.35 20.94 -39.82
N PHE A 643 -1.41 19.62 -39.82
CA PHE A 643 -0.46 18.76 -39.11
C PHE A 643 0.90 18.74 -39.81
N LYS A 644 0.93 18.72 -41.15
CA LYS A 644 2.19 18.88 -41.90
C LYS A 644 2.82 20.24 -41.63
N PHE A 645 2.01 21.30 -41.51
CA PHE A 645 2.50 22.64 -41.14
C PHE A 645 3.15 22.67 -39.75
N THR A 646 2.62 21.97 -38.74
CA THR A 646 3.23 21.95 -37.40
C THR A 646 4.57 21.22 -37.35
N ILE A 647 4.78 20.21 -38.21
CA ILE A 647 6.07 19.52 -38.35
C ILE A 647 7.07 20.37 -39.17
N GLY A 648 6.58 21.30 -39.99
CA GLY A 648 7.38 22.12 -40.91
C GLY A 648 7.49 21.55 -42.33
N MET A 649 6.60 20.62 -42.70
CA MET A 649 6.49 20.00 -44.04
C MET A 649 5.30 20.54 -44.86
N GLY A 650 4.61 21.58 -44.40
CA GLY A 650 3.43 22.11 -45.08
C GLY A 650 3.80 23.02 -46.26
N ASP A 651 3.22 22.76 -47.42
CA ASP A 651 3.40 23.58 -48.62
C ASP A 651 2.37 24.71 -48.65
N LEU A 652 2.86 25.96 -48.78
CA LEU A 652 2.02 27.15 -48.90
C LEU A 652 1.30 27.23 -50.26
N GLU A 653 1.57 26.35 -51.22
CA GLU A 653 0.96 26.33 -52.57
C GLU A 653 -0.58 26.18 -52.54
N PHE A 654 -1.13 25.75 -51.41
CA PHE A 654 -2.57 25.71 -51.13
C PHE A 654 -3.21 27.11 -51.06
N THR A 655 -2.45 28.19 -50.79
CA THR A 655 -3.00 29.53 -50.49
C THR A 655 -3.48 30.36 -51.67
N ASP A 656 -3.21 29.93 -52.91
CA ASP A 656 -3.53 30.73 -54.09
C ASP A 656 -4.98 30.59 -54.58
N SER A 657 -5.79 29.70 -53.99
CA SER A 657 -7.18 29.43 -54.39
C SER A 657 -8.27 29.90 -53.41
N TYR A 658 -8.01 30.84 -52.49
CA TYR A 658 -9.00 31.29 -51.49
C TYR A 658 -9.45 32.74 -51.63
N HIS A 659 -10.77 32.96 -51.50
CA HIS A 659 -11.39 34.28 -51.47
C HIS A 659 -10.84 35.19 -50.36
N PHE A 660 -10.59 34.65 -49.15
CA PHE A 660 -10.10 35.40 -47.99
C PHE A 660 -8.63 35.10 -47.66
N ARG A 661 -7.73 35.24 -48.65
CA ARG A 661 -6.28 34.99 -48.52
C ARG A 661 -5.65 35.62 -47.28
N SER A 662 -6.00 36.88 -46.98
CA SER A 662 -5.42 37.62 -45.85
C SER A 662 -5.81 37.02 -44.50
N VAL A 663 -7.08 36.63 -44.33
CA VAL A 663 -7.59 36.04 -43.08
C VAL A 663 -6.98 34.67 -42.85
N PHE A 664 -6.90 33.85 -43.91
CA PHE A 664 -6.24 32.55 -43.86
C PHE A 664 -4.77 32.67 -43.44
N THR A 665 -4.03 33.61 -44.04
CA THR A 665 -2.59 33.80 -43.74
C THR A 665 -2.38 34.22 -42.28
N ILE A 666 -3.23 35.12 -41.77
CA ILE A 666 -3.18 35.56 -40.36
C ILE A 666 -3.50 34.41 -39.41
N LEU A 667 -4.53 33.61 -39.73
CA LEU A 667 -4.93 32.45 -38.93
C LEU A 667 -3.83 31.39 -38.89
N LEU A 668 -3.19 31.10 -40.04
CA LEU A 668 -2.07 30.16 -40.16
C LEU A 668 -0.84 30.63 -39.36
N VAL A 669 -0.46 31.91 -39.47
CA VAL A 669 0.66 32.48 -38.71
C VAL A 669 0.38 32.43 -37.20
N THR A 670 -0.84 32.77 -36.80
CA THR A 670 -1.27 32.69 -35.39
C THR A 670 -1.19 31.24 -34.88
N TYR A 671 -1.69 30.29 -35.67
CA TYR A 671 -1.61 28.86 -35.36
C TYR A 671 -0.15 28.39 -35.21
N VAL A 672 0.75 28.75 -36.13
CA VAL A 672 2.17 28.39 -36.04
C VAL A 672 2.83 29.01 -34.81
N ILE A 673 2.56 30.28 -34.49
CA ILE A 673 3.09 30.94 -33.30
C ILE A 673 2.61 30.24 -32.02
N VAL A 674 1.29 30.01 -31.90
CA VAL A 674 0.70 29.40 -30.70
C VAL A 674 1.21 27.96 -30.53
N THR A 675 1.21 27.16 -31.60
CA THR A 675 1.65 25.76 -31.52
C THR A 675 3.15 25.61 -31.34
N TYR A 676 3.97 26.38 -32.06
CA TYR A 676 5.42 26.25 -32.00
C TYR A 676 6.03 26.96 -30.79
N ILE A 677 5.58 28.17 -30.43
CA ILE A 677 6.20 28.95 -29.35
C ILE A 677 5.58 28.59 -28.00
N LEU A 678 4.26 28.52 -27.88
CA LEU A 678 3.65 28.29 -26.57
C LEU A 678 3.67 26.81 -26.18
N LEU A 679 3.21 25.93 -27.07
CA LEU A 679 3.08 24.51 -26.71
C LEU A 679 4.46 23.82 -26.59
N LEU A 680 5.43 24.13 -27.46
CA LEU A 680 6.76 23.53 -27.40
C LEU A 680 7.54 23.99 -26.15
N ASN A 681 7.47 25.28 -25.80
CA ASN A 681 8.10 25.79 -24.57
C ASN A 681 7.46 25.21 -23.31
N MET A 682 6.13 25.03 -23.29
CA MET A 682 5.44 24.33 -22.20
C MET A 682 5.85 22.85 -22.13
N LEU A 683 6.01 22.16 -23.27
CA LEU A 683 6.48 20.78 -23.31
C LEU A 683 7.90 20.64 -22.76
N ILE A 684 8.82 21.51 -23.16
CA ILE A 684 10.20 21.52 -22.66
C ILE A 684 10.22 21.78 -21.15
N ALA A 685 9.40 22.71 -20.66
CA ALA A 685 9.32 23.02 -19.23
C ALA A 685 8.82 21.81 -18.41
N LEU A 686 7.71 21.20 -18.83
CA LEU A 686 7.16 20.00 -18.19
C LEU A 686 8.15 18.84 -18.22
N MET A 687 8.80 18.60 -19.37
CA MET A 687 9.82 17.57 -19.53
C MET A 687 11.06 17.84 -18.67
N GLY A 688 11.48 19.10 -18.51
CA GLY A 688 12.63 19.47 -17.69
C GLY A 688 12.41 19.19 -16.20
N GLU A 689 11.24 19.53 -15.67
CA GLU A 689 10.87 19.24 -14.28
C GLU A 689 10.76 17.73 -14.03
N THR A 690 10.11 16.99 -14.94
CA THR A 690 9.96 15.55 -14.78
C THR A 690 11.27 14.81 -14.92
N VAL A 691 12.19 15.20 -15.81
CA VAL A 691 13.54 14.60 -15.89
C VAL A 691 14.29 14.78 -14.58
N ASN A 692 14.27 15.97 -13.98
CA ASN A 692 14.97 16.22 -12.74
C ASN A 692 14.44 15.34 -11.59
N LYS A 693 13.11 15.29 -11.43
CA LYS A 693 12.46 14.44 -10.41
C LYS A 693 12.66 12.95 -10.68
N ILE A 694 12.47 12.51 -11.92
CA ILE A 694 12.59 11.10 -12.32
C ILE A 694 14.04 10.64 -12.24
N SER A 695 15.03 11.49 -12.51
CA SER A 695 16.44 11.09 -12.47
C SER A 695 16.85 10.49 -11.12
N GLN A 696 16.31 11.01 -10.01
CA GLN A 696 16.57 10.52 -8.65
C GLN A 696 15.94 9.13 -8.41
N GLU A 697 14.70 8.92 -8.86
CA GLU A 697 13.96 7.65 -8.74
C GLU A 697 14.29 6.63 -9.86
N SER A 698 14.91 7.07 -10.95
CA SER A 698 15.05 6.27 -12.19
C SER A 698 15.87 5.02 -11.96
N LYS A 699 16.87 5.08 -11.08
CA LYS A 699 17.75 3.95 -10.77
C LYS A 699 17.01 2.83 -10.02
N SER A 700 16.18 3.18 -9.04
CA SER A 700 15.39 2.20 -8.27
C SER A 700 14.30 1.59 -9.16
N ILE A 701 13.68 2.40 -10.03
CA ILE A 701 12.67 1.93 -10.99
C ILE A 701 13.29 1.05 -12.08
N TRP A 702 14.46 1.39 -12.58
CA TRP A 702 15.20 0.53 -13.50
C TRP A 702 15.51 -0.83 -12.86
N LYS A 703 15.93 -0.85 -11.59
CA LYS A 703 16.12 -2.12 -10.86
C LYS A 703 14.83 -2.91 -10.71
N LEU A 704 13.70 -2.24 -10.46
CA LEU A 704 12.39 -2.88 -10.42
C LEU A 704 12.00 -3.46 -11.80
N GLN A 705 12.20 -2.73 -12.89
CA GLN A 705 11.96 -3.25 -14.24
C GLN A 705 12.85 -4.45 -14.55
N ARG A 706 14.13 -4.39 -14.15
CA ARG A 706 15.07 -5.51 -14.28
C ARG A 706 14.62 -6.72 -13.45
N ALA A 707 14.13 -6.51 -12.22
CA ALA A 707 13.55 -7.57 -11.40
C ALA A 707 12.33 -8.22 -12.09
N ILE A 708 11.41 -7.41 -12.64
CA ILE A 708 10.25 -7.92 -13.40
C ILE A 708 10.72 -8.75 -14.61
N THR A 709 11.74 -8.30 -15.34
CA THR A 709 12.30 -9.06 -16.47
C THR A 709 12.92 -10.39 -16.02
N ILE A 710 13.64 -10.41 -14.91
CA ILE A 710 14.21 -11.63 -14.32
C ILE A 710 13.09 -12.63 -14.02
N LEU A 711 12.04 -12.19 -13.32
CA LEU A 711 10.91 -13.03 -12.93
C LEU A 711 10.09 -13.52 -14.13
N ASN A 712 9.85 -12.65 -15.12
CA ASN A 712 9.17 -13.03 -16.36
C ASN A 712 9.95 -14.10 -17.12
N ILE A 713 11.28 -13.99 -17.12
CA ILE A 713 12.16 -14.98 -17.72
C ILE A 713 12.04 -16.30 -16.97
N GLU A 714 12.20 -16.32 -15.64
CA GLU A 714 12.08 -17.54 -14.82
C GLU A 714 10.73 -18.25 -15.02
N ASN A 715 9.62 -17.50 -15.04
CA ASN A 715 8.26 -18.03 -15.23
C ASN A 715 7.94 -18.47 -16.68
N SER A 716 8.72 -18.01 -17.66
CA SER A 716 8.53 -18.36 -19.07
C SER A 716 9.08 -19.74 -19.42
N TYR A 717 10.15 -20.19 -18.77
CA TYR A 717 10.76 -21.50 -19.05
C TYR A 717 10.05 -22.61 -18.30
N TRP A 718 10.17 -23.83 -18.82
CA TRP A 718 9.44 -24.98 -18.26
C TRP A 718 9.89 -25.27 -16.83
N ASN A 719 8.93 -25.63 -15.97
CA ASN A 719 9.12 -25.89 -14.52
C ASN A 719 10.30 -26.83 -14.20
N CYS A 720 10.70 -27.70 -15.14
CA CYS A 720 11.83 -28.62 -14.96
C CYS A 720 13.20 -27.91 -14.85
N ILE A 721 13.36 -26.72 -15.43
CA ILE A 721 14.64 -25.98 -15.40
C ILE A 721 14.70 -25.01 -14.20
N VAL A 722 13.55 -24.70 -13.58
CA VAL A 722 13.44 -23.76 -12.45
C VAL A 722 14.33 -24.17 -11.28
N ASN A 723 14.43 -25.47 -10.99
CA ASN A 723 15.29 -25.99 -9.92
C ASN A 723 16.79 -25.77 -10.18
N SER A 724 17.20 -25.65 -11.45
CA SER A 724 18.58 -25.33 -11.84
C SER A 724 18.90 -23.84 -11.67
N PHE A 725 17.87 -22.99 -11.67
CA PHE A 725 18.00 -21.54 -11.49
C PHE A 725 17.93 -21.09 -10.02
N ARG A 726 17.77 -22.04 -9.08
CA ARG A 726 17.75 -21.72 -7.64
C ARG A 726 19.08 -21.12 -7.20
N SER A 727 18.98 -19.97 -6.53
CA SER A 727 20.15 -19.26 -5.99
C SER A 727 20.39 -19.65 -4.53
N GLY A 728 21.61 -19.46 -4.04
CA GLY A 728 22.01 -19.86 -2.68
C GLY A 728 22.50 -21.31 -2.54
N LYS A 729 22.89 -21.67 -1.32
CA LYS A 729 23.38 -23.01 -0.95
C LYS A 729 22.70 -23.45 0.34
N GLN A 730 22.55 -24.75 0.51
CA GLN A 730 22.07 -25.32 1.77
C GLN A 730 23.21 -25.28 2.80
N VAL A 731 22.99 -24.61 3.92
CA VAL A 731 23.97 -24.45 5.00
C VAL A 731 23.35 -24.93 6.32
N LEU A 732 24.15 -25.57 7.15
CA LEU A 732 23.78 -25.89 8.54
C LEU A 732 23.96 -24.64 9.38
N VAL A 733 22.85 -24.13 9.92
CA VAL A 733 22.83 -22.84 10.62
C VAL A 733 22.85 -23.02 12.15
N GLY A 734 22.30 -24.13 12.63
CA GLY A 734 22.24 -24.46 14.06
C GLY A 734 21.38 -25.68 14.33
N THR A 735 20.90 -25.81 15.56
CA THR A 735 19.97 -26.85 16.00
C THR A 735 18.60 -26.25 16.28
N THR A 736 17.53 -26.90 15.81
CA THR A 736 16.16 -26.56 16.20
C THR A 736 15.92 -26.91 17.67
N PRO A 737 14.87 -26.35 18.30
CA PRO A 737 14.50 -26.69 19.68
C PRO A 737 14.23 -28.20 19.89
N ASP A 738 13.86 -28.91 18.82
CA ASP A 738 13.67 -30.37 18.80
C ASP A 738 14.99 -31.16 18.80
N GLY A 739 16.15 -30.50 18.87
CA GLY A 739 17.47 -31.11 18.79
C GLY A 739 17.87 -31.60 17.39
N LYS A 740 17.13 -31.21 16.34
CA LYS A 740 17.45 -31.57 14.94
C LYS A 740 18.36 -30.51 14.32
N ASN A 741 19.21 -30.91 13.40
CA ASN A 741 20.04 -30.01 12.61
C ASN A 741 19.15 -29.14 11.68
N ASP A 742 19.26 -27.82 11.80
CA ASP A 742 18.51 -26.84 11.01
C ASP A 742 19.29 -26.48 9.73
N TYR A 743 18.89 -27.10 8.63
CA TYR A 743 19.43 -26.80 7.30
C TYR A 743 18.53 -25.82 6.56
N ARG A 744 19.13 -24.71 6.13
CA ARG A 744 18.41 -23.67 5.37
C ARG A 744 19.11 -23.34 4.07
N TRP A 745 18.32 -22.87 3.11
CA TRP A 745 18.84 -22.35 1.86
C TRP A 745 19.24 -20.90 2.08
N CYS A 746 20.54 -20.68 2.22
CA CYS A 746 21.10 -19.38 2.51
C CYS A 746 21.81 -18.78 1.30
N PHE A 747 21.71 -17.47 1.17
CA PHE A 747 22.46 -16.67 0.21
C PHE A 747 23.60 -15.96 0.93
N ARG A 748 24.83 -16.17 0.45
CA ARG A 748 26.02 -15.53 0.99
C ARG A 748 26.17 -14.13 0.39
N VAL A 749 26.32 -13.14 1.26
CA VAL A 749 26.60 -11.75 0.92
C VAL A 749 27.83 -11.31 1.68
N ASP A 750 28.88 -10.97 0.93
CA ASP A 750 30.10 -10.42 1.49
C ASP A 750 29.93 -8.89 1.63
N GLU A 751 29.94 -8.43 2.87
CA GLU A 751 29.80 -7.02 3.25
C GLU A 751 31.17 -6.48 3.69
N VAL A 752 31.49 -5.25 3.29
CA VAL A 752 32.68 -4.53 3.78
C VAL A 752 32.22 -3.32 4.55
N ASN A 753 32.38 -3.36 5.88
CA ASN A 753 32.01 -2.28 6.76
C ASN A 753 33.21 -1.79 7.58
N TRP A 754 33.68 -0.58 7.26
CA TRP A 754 34.80 0.06 7.95
C TRP A 754 34.41 0.67 9.31
N SER A 755 33.11 0.85 9.57
CA SER A 755 32.61 1.56 10.76
C SER A 755 32.27 0.63 11.93
N THR A 756 31.80 -0.59 11.68
CA THR A 756 31.35 -1.53 12.72
C THR A 756 32.06 -2.88 12.61
N TRP A 757 33.39 -2.87 12.65
CA TRP A 757 34.20 -4.10 12.45
C TRP A 757 34.47 -4.90 13.74
N ASN A 758 34.23 -4.31 14.92
CA ASN A 758 34.53 -4.92 16.23
C ASN A 758 33.32 -5.62 16.89
N THR A 759 32.32 -6.01 16.12
CA THR A 759 31.17 -6.74 16.64
C THR A 759 31.47 -8.23 16.63
N ASN A 760 31.87 -8.75 17.80
CA ASN A 760 31.96 -10.20 18.08
C ASN A 760 30.55 -10.80 18.07
N LEU A 761 30.01 -11.04 16.88
CA LEU A 761 28.73 -11.73 16.71
C LEU A 761 28.97 -13.24 16.62
N GLY A 762 27.90 -14.02 16.79
CA GLY A 762 27.97 -15.48 16.87
C GLY A 762 28.36 -16.10 15.54
N ILE A 763 29.64 -16.03 15.20
CA ILE A 763 30.29 -16.55 14.01
C ILE A 763 29.98 -18.06 13.88
N ILE A 764 29.54 -18.49 12.69
CA ILE A 764 29.31 -19.90 12.38
C ILE A 764 30.64 -20.61 12.11
N ASN A 765 31.53 -19.97 11.35
CA ASN A 765 32.84 -20.48 10.93
C ASN A 765 33.93 -19.51 11.37
N GLU A 766 34.89 -19.97 12.16
CA GLU A 766 35.99 -19.13 12.68
C GLU A 766 36.87 -18.56 11.56
N ASP A 767 36.98 -19.26 10.42
CA ASP A 767 37.81 -18.86 9.29
C ASP A 767 37.04 -18.75 7.96
N PRO A 768 37.49 -17.86 7.03
CA PRO A 768 36.95 -17.77 5.67
C PRO A 768 37.21 -19.04 4.83
N GLY A 769 38.04 -19.97 5.31
CA GLY A 769 38.54 -21.15 4.61
C GLY A 769 37.66 -22.41 4.66
N GLY A 770 36.36 -22.31 5.00
CA GLY A 770 35.44 -23.46 5.20
C GLY A 770 35.14 -24.38 3.99
N TYR A 771 36.01 -24.45 2.98
CA TYR A 771 35.85 -25.30 1.80
C TYR A 771 36.35 -26.75 1.98
N SER A 772 36.87 -27.15 3.15
CA SER A 772 37.66 -28.40 3.29
C SER A 772 36.93 -29.65 3.78
N GLU A 773 35.73 -29.56 4.38
CA GLU A 773 35.10 -30.76 4.99
C GLU A 773 34.03 -31.43 4.12
N GLU A 774 33.21 -30.69 3.36
CA GLU A 774 32.12 -31.32 2.58
C GLU A 774 32.58 -31.97 1.26
N LEU A 775 33.76 -31.62 0.75
CA LEU A 775 34.29 -32.20 -0.50
C LEU A 775 34.79 -33.65 -0.32
N LYS A 776 35.05 -34.11 0.91
CA LYS A 776 35.57 -35.46 1.16
C LYS A 776 34.51 -36.57 1.15
N ARG A 777 33.22 -36.25 1.30
CA ARG A 777 32.15 -37.28 1.34
C ARG A 777 31.44 -37.56 0.01
N ASN A 778 31.57 -36.69 -0.98
CA ASN A 778 30.83 -36.81 -2.26
C ASN A 778 31.71 -37.05 -3.51
N LEU A 779 33.03 -37.25 -3.36
CA LEU A 779 33.92 -37.62 -4.45
C LEU A 779 33.94 -39.14 -4.69
N SER A 780 32.79 -39.69 -5.05
CA SER A 780 32.70 -40.97 -5.77
C SER A 780 31.75 -40.88 -6.95
N PHE A 781 31.69 -39.75 -7.66
CA PHE A 781 31.16 -39.69 -9.01
C PHE A 781 31.98 -38.73 -9.86
N SER A 782 32.82 -39.35 -10.70
CA SER A 782 33.69 -38.70 -11.68
C SER A 782 32.86 -38.08 -12.81
N PHE A 783 32.94 -36.76 -13.00
CA PHE A 783 32.86 -36.14 -14.32
C PHE A 783 33.89 -35.01 -14.44
N LYS A 784 34.78 -35.15 -15.41
CA LYS A 784 35.86 -34.23 -15.76
C LYS A 784 35.29 -32.87 -16.18
N TYR A 785 35.73 -31.78 -15.55
CA TYR A 785 35.73 -30.45 -16.14
C TYR A 785 37.14 -29.87 -16.17
N GLY A 786 37.44 -29.22 -17.30
CA GLY A 786 38.75 -28.75 -17.70
C GLY A 786 39.32 -27.63 -16.83
N ARG A 787 40.65 -27.63 -16.77
CA ARG A 787 41.52 -26.64 -16.13
C ARG A 787 41.11 -25.20 -16.49
N VAL A 788 40.78 -24.40 -15.48
CA VAL A 788 41.01 -22.95 -15.53
C VAL A 788 41.95 -22.60 -14.37
N SER A 789 43.11 -22.10 -14.78
CA SER A 789 44.27 -21.73 -13.99
C SER A 789 43.93 -20.76 -12.85
N GLY A 790 44.49 -21.02 -11.67
CA GLY A 790 44.46 -20.13 -10.54
C GLY A 790 44.94 -18.72 -10.90
N LYS A 791 44.19 -17.71 -10.43
CA LYS A 791 44.63 -16.32 -10.38
C LYS A 791 44.53 -15.82 -8.94
N ASN A 792 45.66 -15.31 -8.49
CA ASN A 792 45.95 -14.78 -7.17
C ASN A 792 45.02 -13.61 -6.77
N TRP A 793 44.64 -13.58 -5.49
CA TRP A 793 43.75 -12.60 -4.86
C TRP A 793 44.41 -11.24 -4.55
N LYS A 794 45.13 -10.64 -5.50
CA LYS A 794 45.81 -9.33 -5.27
C LYS A 794 45.31 -8.16 -6.13
N THR A 795 44.20 -8.30 -6.84
CA THR A 795 43.67 -7.21 -7.69
C THR A 795 42.17 -7.08 -7.57
N LEU A 796 41.69 -6.62 -6.40
CA LEU A 796 40.36 -6.04 -6.22
C LEU A 796 40.47 -4.87 -5.23
N VAL A 797 41.18 -3.82 -5.65
CA VAL A 797 41.02 -2.48 -5.06
C VAL A 797 40.33 -1.62 -6.13
N PRO A 798 39.06 -1.23 -5.98
CA PRO A 798 38.49 -0.22 -6.84
C PRO A 798 39.04 1.15 -6.41
N ILE A 799 39.91 1.72 -7.25
CA ILE A 799 40.27 3.14 -7.20
C ILE A 799 38.98 3.93 -7.45
N ARG A 800 38.37 4.48 -6.40
CA ARG A 800 37.26 5.42 -6.51
C ARG A 800 37.82 6.84 -6.45
N ARG A 801 37.69 7.53 -7.58
CA ARG A 801 38.00 8.95 -7.76
C ARG A 801 36.98 9.77 -6.96
N ASP A 802 37.46 10.57 -6.03
CA ASP A 802 36.64 11.44 -5.18
C ASP A 802 35.86 12.47 -5.99
N GLY A 803 34.57 12.56 -5.72
CA GLY A 803 33.71 13.69 -6.03
C GLY A 803 32.98 14.08 -4.75
N LYS A 804 33.48 15.11 -4.06
CA LYS A 804 32.88 15.73 -2.86
C LYS A 804 31.39 16.00 -3.05
N ARG A 805 30.58 15.67 -2.04
CA ARG A 805 29.46 16.49 -1.56
C ARG A 805 29.12 16.10 -0.11
N GLU A 806 29.16 17.11 0.75
CA GLU A 806 28.86 17.08 2.18
C GLU A 806 27.37 16.83 2.46
N GLY A 807 27.10 16.22 3.61
CA GLY A 807 25.75 15.98 4.14
C GLY A 807 25.79 14.88 5.20
N SER A 808 26.35 15.17 6.37
CA SER A 808 26.43 14.21 7.48
C SER A 808 25.08 14.05 8.19
N LEU A 809 24.60 12.82 8.32
CA LEU A 809 23.65 12.40 9.36
C LEU A 809 24.43 11.52 10.34
N LYS A 810 24.59 12.01 11.58
CA LYS A 810 25.14 11.27 12.72
C LYS A 810 24.06 10.33 13.28
N PRO A 811 24.37 9.08 13.63
CA PRO A 811 23.55 8.31 14.55
C PRO A 811 23.96 8.57 16.02
N ILE A 812 22.93 8.49 16.85
CA ILE A 812 22.83 8.77 18.28
C ILE A 812 23.45 7.63 19.09
N SER A 813 24.18 8.00 20.16
CA SER A 813 24.67 7.14 21.23
C SER A 813 23.65 7.05 22.36
N GLU A 814 23.23 5.83 22.72
CA GLU A 814 22.62 5.49 24.01
C GLU A 814 23.69 4.77 24.84
N ASP A 815 24.12 5.36 25.96
CA ASP A 815 23.85 4.85 27.32
C ASP A 815 24.66 5.59 28.40
N GLY A 816 23.94 6.13 29.39
CA GLY A 816 23.92 5.54 30.72
C GLY A 816 25.07 5.78 31.71
N THR A 817 24.70 6.42 32.82
CA THR A 817 25.16 6.23 34.21
C THR A 817 26.41 6.96 34.71
N ASP A 818 26.12 8.06 35.43
CA ASP A 818 26.97 8.69 36.43
C ASP A 818 27.19 7.74 37.62
N SER A 819 28.45 7.52 37.98
CA SER A 819 28.87 7.06 39.31
C SER A 819 30.28 7.59 39.55
N GLU A 820 30.37 8.59 40.42
CA GLU A 820 31.61 9.17 40.93
C GLU A 820 32.38 8.12 41.74
N GLU A 821 33.64 7.85 41.39
CA GLU A 821 34.64 7.45 42.38
C GLU A 821 36.06 7.86 41.95
N GLN A 822 36.78 8.38 42.94
CA GLN A 822 38.06 9.09 42.82
C GLN A 822 39.25 8.13 42.65
N GLY A 823 40.26 8.56 41.87
CA GLY A 823 41.66 8.30 42.23
C GLY A 823 42.53 7.53 41.22
N PRO A 824 43.87 7.73 41.25
CA PRO A 824 44.60 8.06 40.02
C PRO A 824 45.79 7.12 39.70
N ARG A 825 46.24 7.20 38.45
CA ARG A 825 47.65 7.26 37.98
C ARG A 825 47.93 6.39 36.75
N LYS A 826 48.07 7.10 35.63
CA LYS A 826 48.83 6.72 34.45
C LYS A 826 50.23 6.23 34.85
N LYS A 827 50.62 5.05 34.39
CA LYS A 827 52.02 4.73 34.07
C LYS A 827 52.17 4.65 32.56
N SER A 828 53.19 5.35 32.11
CA SER A 828 53.56 5.66 30.74
C SER A 828 54.48 4.61 30.11
N LEU A 829 54.38 4.50 28.78
CA LEU A 829 55.39 4.06 27.78
C LEU A 829 55.61 2.55 27.55
N PRO A 830 56.16 2.13 26.39
CA PRO A 830 56.25 2.79 25.07
C PRO A 830 55.87 1.90 23.86
N ASN A 831 55.74 2.55 22.69
CA ASN A 831 55.75 1.99 21.34
C ASN A 831 56.96 1.08 21.05
N PRO A 832 56.81 0.18 20.06
CA PRO A 832 57.77 0.03 18.95
C PRO A 832 57.01 0.29 17.62
N VAL A 833 57.41 1.17 16.70
CA VAL A 833 58.60 1.13 15.82
C VAL A 833 58.91 -0.27 15.31
N LEU A 834 58.15 -0.73 14.31
CA LEU A 834 58.58 -0.79 12.90
C LEU A 834 57.41 -1.22 12.00
#